data_AF-D6ARH2-F1
#
_entry.id   AF-D6ARH2-F1
#
_cell.length_a   1.000
_cell.length_b   1.000
_cell.length_c   1.000
_cell.angle_alpha   90.00
_cell.angle_beta   90.00
_cell.angle_gamma   90.00
#
_symmetry.space_group_name_H-M   'P 1'
#
loop_
_entity.id
_entity.type
_entity.pdbx_description
1 polymer ?
#
loop_
_entity_poly.entity_id
_entity_poly.type
_entity_poly.pdbx_seq_one_letter_code
_entity_poly.pdbx_strand_id
1 'polypeptide(L)'
;MRSPKLAALELKRFGRGKLPAAALVALLLLPLLYGALYLCSFWDPYGKLDKLPVALVNDDKGATSDGKRITAGDEISKKLLDSKVFAWHEVSSAEAEKGVEEGTYYLSLTMPSDFSRKIASSGGDSPETGALQVRTNDANNYIVGQISKTVFGEVRNAASTNASRGFLDRIFINFSDLHDKTAEAAKGADDLKGGISKAKQGSKDLADGLKDSKAGSKKLSDGIVKLNQGSRDLATGSQQVAGGTQVLADKVNGIAGDLRPFFKDNGKSIQDTARLVADTSGAVRHNLDVLVKTAPTAATGARKAADELAEIHRAQCEEAEEPDATACPPLERAKVTSEDAAKIAADVNTLVTNQNGDLKKLSTQLTAFQKQAEALAKRAPTLDDDLASAVAKVNELNTGAKKVAKGAQALHTGLGTAQTGSSNLDTGVGKLKTGAENLDGGLFRLGDGSAELAQGLNDGVDKIPDYDKKDRDARTDVMADPVQLASKSLHAAPNYGTGFAPYFIPLSLWVGAMVAYMLIQPLNRRALAAGASSWRIAFAGWLPVAAIGTAQVGALMAVLHWGLGLQMAHAAGTIGFLALVTCCFAAIVQWLNACFGAAGRILVLVVLMLQLTSAGGTYPVQTSPGFFGAIHPYLPMTYVVEGLRRLITGGPLTPVWLGCAVLAAFTVGALALTAFTARRKQVWSLSRLHPELSL
;
A
#
# COMPACT_ATOMS: atom_id res chain seq x y z
N MET A 1 48.73 89.12 30.91
CA MET A 1 48.13 88.00 31.69
C MET A 1 47.95 86.78 30.78
N ARG A 2 48.23 85.55 31.24
CA ARG A 2 48.00 84.32 30.45
C ARG A 2 46.49 84.11 30.22
N SER A 3 46.08 83.67 29.04
CA SER A 3 44.66 83.50 28.64
C SER A 3 43.78 82.72 29.65
N PRO A 4 44.26 81.65 30.31
CA PRO A 4 43.47 80.93 31.31
C PRO A 4 43.12 81.78 32.55
N LYS A 5 44.00 82.71 32.96
CA LYS A 5 43.72 83.60 34.08
C LYS A 5 42.64 84.63 33.75
N LEU A 6 42.52 85.05 32.49
CA LEU A 6 41.46 85.98 32.05
C LEU A 6 40.10 85.28 32.02
N ALA A 7 40.04 84.05 31.51
CA ALA A 7 38.84 83.23 31.54
C ALA A 7 38.37 82.93 32.97
N ALA A 8 39.29 82.56 33.87
CA ALA A 8 38.97 82.29 35.27
C ALA A 8 38.41 83.52 36.01
N LEU A 9 38.84 84.73 35.65
CA LEU A 9 38.32 85.97 36.23
C LEU A 9 36.88 86.29 35.77
N GLU A 10 36.55 86.00 34.51
CA GLU A 10 35.16 86.11 34.01
C GLU A 10 34.24 85.09 34.72
N LEU A 11 34.70 83.84 34.91
CA LEU A 11 33.94 82.83 35.66
C LEU A 11 33.75 83.21 37.14
N LYS A 12 34.78 83.77 37.79
CA LYS A 12 34.67 84.24 39.19
C LYS A 12 33.65 85.37 39.37
N ARG A 13 33.29 86.11 38.31
CA ARG A 13 32.22 87.13 38.36
C ARG A 13 30.86 86.51 38.64
N PHE A 14 30.60 85.31 38.10
CA PHE A 14 29.33 84.61 38.30
C PHE A 14 29.19 83.99 39.70
N GLY A 15 30.30 83.79 40.41
CA GLY A 15 30.28 83.34 41.81
C GLY A 15 30.03 84.45 42.84
N ARG A 16 29.99 85.73 42.44
CA ARG A 16 29.85 86.89 43.34
C ARG A 16 28.40 87.39 43.42
N GLY A 17 27.50 86.52 43.89
CA GLY A 17 26.10 86.85 44.16
C GLY A 17 25.14 85.70 43.81
N LYS A 18 23.94 85.71 44.41
CA LYS A 18 22.94 84.64 44.22
C LYS A 18 22.35 84.64 42.80
N LEU A 19 22.10 85.81 42.20
CA LEU A 19 21.51 85.92 40.86
C LEU A 19 22.44 85.44 39.72
N PRO A 20 23.73 85.84 39.65
CA PRO A 20 24.64 85.33 38.62
C PRO A 20 24.95 83.82 38.77
N ALA A 21 24.99 83.31 40.00
CA ALA A 21 25.13 81.87 40.25
C ALA A 21 23.89 81.10 39.78
N ALA A 22 22.69 81.61 40.08
CA ALA A 22 21.43 81.04 39.58
C ALA A 22 21.35 81.07 38.05
N ALA A 23 21.81 82.14 37.40
CA ALA A 23 21.89 82.21 35.94
C ALA A 23 22.86 81.17 35.34
N LEU A 24 23.97 80.86 36.02
CA LEU A 24 24.92 79.83 35.58
C LEU A 24 24.35 78.42 35.76
N VAL A 25 23.60 78.16 36.85
CA VAL A 25 22.87 76.90 37.06
C VAL A 25 21.76 76.75 36.01
N ALA A 26 20.96 77.79 35.75
CA ALA A 26 19.94 77.78 34.71
C ALA A 26 20.54 77.52 33.33
N LEU A 27 21.70 78.12 33.03
CA LEU A 27 22.46 77.84 31.81
C LEU A 27 22.92 76.38 31.74
N LEU A 28 23.41 75.80 32.84
CA LEU A 28 23.82 74.39 32.89
C LEU A 28 22.65 73.43 32.62
N LEU A 29 21.44 73.77 33.08
CA LEU A 29 20.23 72.96 32.91
C LEU A 29 19.58 73.10 31.53
N LEU A 30 19.92 74.14 30.76
CA LEU A 30 19.21 74.43 29.50
C LEU A 30 19.36 73.33 28.44
N PRO A 31 20.55 72.72 28.24
CA PRO A 31 20.66 71.55 27.36
C PRO A 31 19.88 70.32 27.86
N LEU A 32 19.60 70.20 29.16
CA LEU A 32 18.74 69.11 29.67
C LEU A 32 17.28 69.30 29.23
N LEU A 33 16.79 70.55 29.16
CA LEU A 33 15.43 70.83 28.69
C LEU A 33 15.25 70.46 27.21
N TYR A 34 16.22 70.78 26.35
CA TYR A 34 16.12 70.46 24.92
C TYR A 34 16.58 69.04 24.58
N GLY A 35 17.59 68.53 25.27
CA GLY A 35 18.21 67.23 24.97
C GLY A 35 17.55 66.08 25.72
N ALA A 36 17.31 66.20 27.02
CA ALA A 36 16.75 65.11 27.83
C ALA A 36 15.22 65.11 27.85
N LEU A 37 14.57 66.26 28.09
CA LEU A 37 13.10 66.32 28.18
C LEU A 37 12.42 66.04 26.83
N TYR A 38 12.95 66.59 25.73
CA TYR A 38 12.42 66.28 24.40
C TYR A 38 12.64 64.81 24.03
N LEU A 39 13.81 64.24 24.31
CA LEU A 39 14.07 62.83 24.02
C LEU A 39 13.23 61.90 24.91
N CYS A 40 12.94 62.31 26.14
CA CYS A 40 12.02 61.61 27.05
C CYS A 40 10.60 61.51 26.47
N SER A 41 10.08 62.57 25.84
CA SER A 41 8.72 62.54 25.28
C SER A 41 8.59 61.62 24.05
N PHE A 42 9.69 61.33 23.37
CA PHE A 42 9.73 60.44 22.19
C PHE A 42 10.52 59.15 22.44
N TRP A 43 10.77 58.77 23.69
CA TRP A 43 11.72 57.70 24.00
C TRP A 43 11.32 56.33 23.43
N ASP A 44 10.07 55.93 23.63
CA ASP A 44 9.57 54.63 23.18
C ASP A 44 8.05 54.65 22.87
N PRO A 45 7.62 55.33 21.79
CA PRO A 45 6.21 55.34 21.40
C PRO A 45 5.72 53.96 20.93
N TYR A 46 6.60 53.12 20.37
CA TYR A 46 6.25 51.79 19.86
C TYR A 46 6.03 50.77 20.98
N GLY A 47 6.78 50.85 22.07
CA GLY A 47 6.52 50.04 23.28
C GLY A 47 5.32 50.50 24.11
N LYS A 48 4.57 51.51 23.63
CA LYS A 48 3.40 52.10 24.31
C LYS A 48 2.11 52.06 23.47
N LEU A 49 2.06 51.21 22.45
CA LEU A 49 0.88 51.03 21.61
C LEU A 49 -0.32 50.48 22.40
N ASP A 50 -0.08 49.81 23.54
CA ASP A 50 -1.09 49.34 24.50
C ASP A 50 -1.98 50.46 25.06
N LYS A 51 -1.57 51.72 24.89
CA LYS A 51 -2.34 52.92 25.30
C LYS A 51 -3.10 53.57 24.16
N LEU A 52 -2.91 53.13 22.92
CA LEU A 52 -3.55 53.69 21.74
C LEU A 52 -4.96 53.09 21.61
N PRO A 53 -6.04 53.89 21.73
CA PRO A 53 -7.40 53.38 21.60
C PRO A 53 -7.69 52.93 20.17
N VAL A 54 -8.13 51.69 20.04
CA VAL A 54 -8.46 51.05 18.77
C VAL A 54 -9.85 50.42 18.84
N ALA A 55 -10.72 50.77 17.90
CA ALA A 55 -12.03 50.15 17.77
C ALA A 55 -11.92 48.76 17.12
N LEU A 56 -12.49 47.76 17.74
CA LEU A 56 -12.64 46.40 17.23
C LEU A 56 -14.12 46.15 16.94
N VAL A 57 -14.44 45.81 15.70
CA VAL A 57 -15.81 45.53 15.27
C VAL A 57 -15.89 44.09 14.79
N ASN A 58 -16.74 43.29 15.44
CA ASN A 58 -17.02 41.92 15.02
C ASN A 58 -18.45 41.80 14.48
N ASP A 59 -18.63 42.02 13.18
CA ASP A 59 -19.93 41.86 12.52
C ASP A 59 -20.16 40.41 12.03
N ASP A 60 -19.15 39.53 12.14
CA ASP A 60 -19.15 38.14 11.68
C ASP A 60 -20.32 37.33 12.29
N LYS A 61 -20.97 36.51 11.46
CA LYS A 61 -22.11 35.68 11.89
C LYS A 61 -21.76 34.22 12.12
N GLY A 62 -20.50 33.84 11.85
CA GLY A 62 -20.08 32.46 11.81
C GLY A 62 -20.56 31.73 10.54
N ALA A 63 -20.07 30.51 10.35
CA ALA A 63 -20.49 29.63 9.27
C ALA A 63 -20.48 28.17 9.73
N THR A 64 -21.06 27.28 8.92
CA THR A 64 -21.00 25.83 9.17
C THR A 64 -20.30 25.17 7.99
N SER A 65 -19.26 24.37 8.26
CA SER A 65 -18.55 23.56 7.27
C SER A 65 -18.27 22.18 7.84
N ASP A 66 -18.52 21.12 7.06
CA ASP A 66 -18.37 19.72 7.48
C ASP A 66 -19.08 19.38 8.81
N GLY A 67 -20.26 19.95 9.06
CA GLY A 67 -21.03 19.74 10.29
C GLY A 67 -20.46 20.41 11.54
N LYS A 68 -19.37 21.18 11.43
CA LYS A 68 -18.79 21.99 12.52
C LYS A 68 -19.09 23.47 12.30
N ARG A 69 -19.47 24.16 13.39
CA ARG A 69 -19.63 25.62 13.38
C ARG A 69 -18.26 26.29 13.49
N ILE A 70 -17.97 27.19 12.56
CA ILE A 70 -16.75 28.00 12.47
C ILE A 70 -17.12 29.43 12.86
N THR A 71 -16.43 29.97 13.87
CA THR A 71 -16.62 31.34 14.40
C THR A 71 -15.28 32.06 14.41
N ALA A 72 -14.68 32.23 13.23
CA ALA A 72 -13.37 32.83 13.06
C ALA A 72 -13.30 34.28 13.55
N GLY A 73 -14.38 35.07 13.36
CA GLY A 73 -14.46 36.44 13.89
C GLY A 73 -14.34 36.49 15.42
N ASP A 74 -15.07 35.63 16.13
CA ASP A 74 -15.03 35.56 17.60
C ASP A 74 -13.66 35.14 18.13
N GLU A 75 -13.04 34.14 17.50
CA GLU A 75 -11.71 33.67 17.87
C GLU A 75 -10.62 34.73 17.68
N ILE A 76 -10.66 35.45 16.54
CA ILE A 76 -9.73 36.55 16.27
C ILE A 76 -9.97 37.70 17.24
N SER A 77 -11.23 38.08 17.48
CA SER A 77 -11.59 39.16 18.41
C SER A 77 -11.00 38.89 19.79
N LYS A 78 -11.21 37.68 20.31
CA LYS A 78 -10.70 37.27 21.61
C LYS A 78 -9.17 37.31 21.68
N LYS A 79 -8.48 36.80 20.66
CA LYS A 79 -7.01 36.83 20.60
C LYS A 79 -6.46 38.25 20.55
N LEU A 80 -7.10 39.14 19.80
CA LEU A 80 -6.68 40.54 19.71
C LEU A 80 -6.86 41.25 21.06
N LEU A 81 -8.01 41.08 21.71
CA LEU A 81 -8.26 41.59 23.06
C LEU A 81 -7.22 41.07 24.08
N ASP A 82 -6.87 39.79 24.02
CA ASP A 82 -5.87 39.16 24.90
C ASP A 82 -4.43 39.62 24.61
N SER A 83 -4.11 40.01 23.37
CA SER A 83 -2.75 40.36 22.95
C SER A 83 -2.18 41.61 23.63
N LYS A 84 -3.05 42.53 24.07
CA LYS A 84 -2.70 43.84 24.67
C LYS A 84 -1.70 44.67 23.85
N VAL A 85 -1.61 44.43 22.54
CA VAL A 85 -0.76 45.23 21.63
C VAL A 85 -1.31 46.64 21.47
N PHE A 86 -2.64 46.77 21.45
CA PHE A 86 -3.38 48.04 21.44
C PHE A 86 -4.39 48.08 22.60
N ALA A 87 -4.88 49.27 22.95
CA ALA A 87 -6.05 49.41 23.80
C ALA A 87 -7.30 49.12 22.96
N TRP A 88 -7.62 47.83 22.82
CA TRP A 88 -8.76 47.36 22.05
C TRP A 88 -10.08 47.67 22.76
N HIS A 89 -11.02 48.26 22.01
CA HIS A 89 -12.39 48.53 22.44
C HIS A 89 -13.35 47.85 21.48
N GLU A 90 -14.04 46.82 21.94
CA GLU A 90 -15.09 46.18 21.16
C GLU A 90 -16.32 47.10 21.10
N VAL A 91 -16.68 47.52 19.89
CA VAL A 91 -17.71 48.54 19.65
C VAL A 91 -18.54 48.19 18.42
N SER A 92 -19.67 48.88 18.24
CA SER A 92 -20.48 48.74 17.03
C SER A 92 -19.79 49.35 15.81
N SER A 93 -20.12 48.86 14.60
CA SER A 93 -19.59 49.37 13.33
C SER A 93 -19.80 50.88 13.17
N ALA A 94 -20.97 51.40 13.55
CA ALA A 94 -21.29 52.82 13.51
C ALA A 94 -20.49 53.65 14.54
N GLU A 95 -20.28 53.12 15.74
CA GLU A 95 -19.44 53.77 16.76
C GLU A 95 -17.97 53.79 16.34
N ALA A 96 -17.47 52.71 15.74
CA ALA A 96 -16.10 52.66 15.22
C ALA A 96 -15.88 53.70 14.11
N GLU A 97 -16.81 53.82 13.16
CA GLU A 97 -16.73 54.81 12.09
C GLU A 97 -16.72 56.24 12.65
N LYS A 98 -17.72 56.59 13.45
CA LYS A 98 -17.81 57.91 14.07
C LYS A 98 -16.64 58.20 15.00
N GLY A 99 -16.22 57.22 15.79
CA GLY A 99 -15.11 57.36 16.74
C GLY A 99 -13.75 57.54 16.05
N VAL A 100 -13.56 56.96 14.85
CA VAL A 100 -12.37 57.23 14.02
C VAL A 100 -12.46 58.60 13.33
N GLU A 101 -13.64 59.06 12.94
CA GLU A 101 -13.82 60.41 12.39
C GLU A 101 -13.58 61.50 13.45
N GLU A 102 -14.09 61.31 14.67
CA GLU A 102 -14.01 62.30 15.76
C GLU A 102 -12.69 62.22 16.55
N GLY A 103 -11.89 61.16 16.38
CA GLY A 103 -10.61 60.97 17.05
C GLY A 103 -10.67 60.30 18.42
N THR A 104 -11.83 59.76 18.79
CA THR A 104 -11.99 58.88 19.97
C THR A 104 -11.17 57.58 19.81
N TYR A 105 -11.17 57.02 18.60
CA TYR A 105 -10.33 55.88 18.22
C TYR A 105 -9.37 56.31 17.11
N TYR A 106 -8.12 55.87 17.16
CA TYR A 106 -7.16 56.25 16.10
C TYR A 106 -7.27 55.37 14.85
N LEU A 107 -7.81 54.16 15.01
CA LEU A 107 -8.11 53.24 13.93
C LEU A 107 -9.26 52.31 14.33
N SER A 108 -9.90 51.70 13.33
CA SER A 108 -10.81 50.58 13.52
C SER A 108 -10.39 49.35 12.73
N LEU A 109 -10.61 48.16 13.29
CA LEU A 109 -10.49 46.87 12.64
C LEU A 109 -11.87 46.20 12.63
N THR A 110 -12.39 45.89 11.46
CA THR A 110 -13.71 45.29 11.28
C THR A 110 -13.61 43.91 10.64
N MET A 111 -14.21 42.91 11.29
CA MET A 111 -14.51 41.59 10.75
C MET A 111 -15.90 41.67 10.11
N PRO A 112 -16.02 41.58 8.77
CA PRO A 112 -17.31 41.69 8.10
C PRO A 112 -18.21 40.47 8.39
N SER A 113 -19.52 40.62 8.14
CA SER A 113 -20.54 39.62 8.46
C SER A 113 -20.42 38.28 7.72
N ASP A 114 -19.62 38.24 6.66
CA ASP A 114 -19.34 37.07 5.83
C ASP A 114 -17.97 36.44 6.08
N PHE A 115 -17.21 36.93 7.06
CA PHE A 115 -15.83 36.55 7.29
C PHE A 115 -15.65 35.05 7.55
N SER A 116 -16.37 34.46 8.50
CA SER A 116 -16.30 33.01 8.76
C SER A 116 -16.78 32.17 7.59
N ARG A 117 -17.78 32.65 6.83
CA ARG A 117 -18.30 31.95 5.63
C ARG A 117 -17.24 31.89 4.54
N LYS A 118 -16.52 32.98 4.30
CA LYS A 118 -15.42 33.04 3.33
C LYS A 118 -14.24 32.17 3.75
N ILE A 119 -13.90 32.15 5.05
CA ILE A 119 -12.88 31.22 5.55
C ILE A 119 -13.33 29.76 5.37
N ALA A 120 -14.59 29.47 5.68
CA ALA A 120 -15.17 28.14 5.55
C ALA A 120 -15.29 27.63 4.10
N SER A 121 -15.38 28.54 3.10
CA SER A 121 -15.49 28.16 1.68
C SER A 121 -14.19 27.61 1.09
N SER A 122 -13.06 27.73 1.80
CA SER A 122 -11.77 27.15 1.41
C SER A 122 -11.80 25.64 1.17
N GLY A 123 -12.76 24.92 1.78
CA GLY A 123 -12.97 23.48 1.57
C GLY A 123 -14.06 23.12 0.55
N GLY A 124 -14.73 24.10 -0.07
CA GLY A 124 -15.84 23.88 -1.01
C GLY A 124 -15.51 24.24 -2.47
N ASP A 125 -16.49 24.11 -3.35
CA ASP A 125 -16.33 24.28 -4.81
C ASP A 125 -16.07 25.73 -5.27
N SER A 126 -16.20 26.72 -4.37
CA SER A 126 -16.03 28.14 -4.68
C SER A 126 -15.31 28.85 -3.53
N PRO A 127 -13.98 28.74 -3.45
CA PRO A 127 -13.19 29.36 -2.39
C PRO A 127 -13.19 30.89 -2.52
N GLU A 128 -13.42 31.58 -1.41
CA GLU A 128 -13.41 33.04 -1.32
C GLU A 128 -12.40 33.52 -0.27
N THR A 129 -11.89 34.74 -0.43
CA THR A 129 -10.94 35.32 0.54
C THR A 129 -11.68 36.19 1.56
N GLY A 130 -11.53 35.86 2.84
CA GLY A 130 -11.95 36.75 3.94
C GLY A 130 -11.00 37.94 4.08
N ALA A 131 -11.53 39.16 4.09
CA ALA A 131 -10.73 40.37 4.25
C ALA A 131 -11.14 41.11 5.53
N LEU A 132 -10.18 41.33 6.43
CA LEU A 132 -10.32 42.27 7.53
C LEU A 132 -10.26 43.70 6.99
N GLN A 133 -11.15 44.57 7.46
CA GLN A 133 -11.19 45.96 7.03
C GLN A 133 -10.53 46.84 8.08
N VAL A 134 -9.59 47.69 7.67
CA VAL A 134 -8.93 48.65 8.56
C VAL A 134 -9.29 50.06 8.10
N ARG A 135 -9.78 50.90 9.01
CA ARG A 135 -10.00 52.33 8.75
C ARG A 135 -9.11 53.16 9.66
N THR A 136 -8.47 54.18 9.08
CA THR A 136 -7.61 55.14 9.77
C THR A 136 -7.99 56.54 9.35
N ASN A 137 -7.77 57.51 10.22
CA ASN A 137 -7.93 58.92 9.89
C ASN A 137 -6.62 59.67 10.16
N ASP A 138 -5.90 60.00 9.08
CA ASP A 138 -4.61 60.67 9.15
C ASP A 138 -4.70 62.09 9.76
N ALA A 139 -5.91 62.69 9.81
CA ALA A 139 -6.15 63.96 10.48
C ALA A 139 -6.02 63.86 12.01
N ASN A 140 -6.28 62.68 12.59
CA ASN A 140 -6.10 62.43 14.03
C ASN A 140 -4.61 62.25 14.34
N ASN A 141 -3.92 61.40 13.56
CA ASN A 141 -2.47 61.24 13.63
C ASN A 141 -1.91 60.43 12.44
N TYR A 142 -1.14 61.08 11.57
CA TYR A 142 -0.49 60.43 10.42
C TYR A 142 0.45 59.26 10.79
N ILE A 143 1.18 59.37 11.91
CA ILE A 143 2.14 58.34 12.33
C ILE A 143 1.39 57.06 12.69
N VAL A 144 0.22 57.18 13.30
CA VAL A 144 -0.60 56.02 13.65
C VAL A 144 -1.03 55.24 12.40
N GLY A 145 -1.40 55.93 11.31
CA GLY A 145 -1.71 55.27 10.03
C GLY A 145 -0.56 54.40 9.50
N GLN A 146 0.68 54.87 9.60
CA GLN A 146 1.88 54.12 9.17
C GLN A 146 2.20 52.92 10.08
N ILE A 147 2.12 53.13 11.39
CA ILE A 147 2.31 52.05 12.39
C ILE A 147 1.28 50.94 12.16
N SER A 148 0.02 51.34 11.97
CA SER A 148 -1.11 50.42 11.77
C SER A 148 -0.92 49.57 10.50
N LYS A 149 -0.57 50.19 9.37
CA LYS A 149 -0.31 49.45 8.11
C LYS A 149 0.79 48.41 8.27
N THR A 150 1.83 48.72 9.04
CA THR A 150 2.95 47.80 9.28
C THR A 150 2.51 46.64 10.19
N VAL A 151 1.87 46.94 11.33
CA VAL A 151 1.42 45.92 12.29
C VAL A 151 0.35 45.00 11.68
N PHE A 152 -0.65 45.56 10.99
CA PHE A 152 -1.69 44.73 10.33
C PHE A 152 -1.16 43.98 9.12
N GLY A 153 -0.12 44.49 8.45
CA GLY A 153 0.60 43.73 7.41
C GLY A 153 1.23 42.45 7.98
N GLU A 154 1.90 42.56 9.12
CA GLU A 154 2.47 41.40 9.83
C GLU A 154 1.39 40.42 10.32
N VAL A 155 0.31 40.93 10.92
CA VAL A 155 -0.83 40.09 11.37
C VAL A 155 -1.46 39.35 10.19
N ARG A 156 -1.67 40.03 9.05
CA ARG A 156 -2.19 39.41 7.83
C ARG A 156 -1.23 38.33 7.31
N ASN A 157 0.07 38.60 7.26
CA ASN A 157 1.07 37.64 6.81
C ASN A 157 1.06 36.39 7.71
N ALA A 158 1.09 36.57 9.03
CA ALA A 158 1.03 35.46 9.98
C ALA A 158 -0.28 34.65 9.88
N ALA A 159 -1.42 35.32 9.68
CA ALA A 159 -2.71 34.64 9.47
C ALA A 159 -2.70 33.84 8.15
N SER A 160 -2.15 34.41 7.07
CA SER A 160 -2.00 33.74 5.78
C SER A 160 -1.11 32.51 5.87
N THR A 161 0.07 32.62 6.50
CA THR A 161 0.99 31.50 6.70
C THR A 161 0.33 30.37 7.50
N ASN A 162 -0.39 30.70 8.59
CA ASN A 162 -1.11 29.68 9.37
C ASN A 162 -2.23 28.99 8.57
N ALA A 163 -2.99 29.76 7.77
CA ALA A 163 -4.03 29.20 6.91
C ALA A 163 -3.43 28.27 5.84
N SER A 164 -2.37 28.71 5.16
CA SER A 164 -1.61 27.89 4.20
C SER A 164 -1.06 26.64 4.85
N ARG A 165 -0.53 26.73 6.09
CA ARG A 165 -0.03 25.59 6.85
C ARG A 165 -1.13 24.56 7.10
N GLY A 166 -2.30 24.99 7.57
CA GLY A 166 -3.44 24.11 7.83
C GLY A 166 -3.96 23.40 6.56
N PHE A 167 -3.98 24.12 5.43
CA PHE A 167 -4.38 23.54 4.14
C PHE A 167 -3.37 22.48 3.65
N LEU A 168 -2.08 22.80 3.68
CA LEU A 168 -1.01 21.90 3.23
C LEU A 168 -0.87 20.66 4.10
N ASP A 169 -1.00 20.78 5.43
CA ASP A 169 -1.01 19.62 6.34
C ASP A 169 -2.16 18.66 5.98
N ARG A 170 -3.35 19.20 5.68
CA ARG A 170 -4.49 18.37 5.26
C ARG A 170 -4.27 17.69 3.91
N ILE A 171 -3.61 18.35 2.95
CA ILE A 171 -3.20 17.72 1.70
C ILE A 171 -2.25 16.55 1.96
N PHE A 172 -1.22 16.75 2.80
CA PHE A 172 -0.27 15.68 3.09
C PHE A 172 -0.89 14.52 3.88
N ILE A 173 -1.80 14.79 4.82
CA ILE A 173 -2.58 13.73 5.49
C ILE A 173 -3.40 12.94 4.47
N ASN A 174 -4.09 13.62 3.54
CA ASN A 174 -4.86 12.94 2.50
C ASN A 174 -3.97 12.09 1.57
N PHE A 175 -2.72 12.50 1.31
CA PHE A 175 -1.75 11.70 0.57
C PHE A 175 -1.29 10.46 1.35
N SER A 176 -1.01 10.59 2.64
CA SER A 176 -0.74 9.43 3.50
C SER A 176 -1.93 8.47 3.56
N ASP A 177 -3.17 8.98 3.69
CA ASP A 177 -4.38 8.15 3.63
C ASP A 177 -4.52 7.43 2.27
N LEU A 178 -4.19 8.13 1.17
CA LEU A 178 -4.18 7.54 -0.18
C LEU A 178 -3.10 6.46 -0.31
N HIS A 179 -1.91 6.70 0.23
CA HIS A 179 -0.83 5.70 0.28
C HIS A 179 -1.31 4.44 1.01
N ASP A 180 -1.86 4.59 2.21
CA ASP A 180 -2.33 3.47 3.04
C ASP A 180 -3.44 2.67 2.34
N LYS A 181 -4.40 3.36 1.72
CA LYS A 181 -5.49 2.71 0.95
C LYS A 181 -4.98 2.01 -0.30
N THR A 182 -3.96 2.57 -0.95
CA THR A 182 -3.31 1.92 -2.10
C THR A 182 -2.50 0.70 -1.65
N ALA A 183 -1.85 0.75 -0.48
CA ALA A 183 -1.14 -0.38 0.10
C ALA A 183 -2.08 -1.52 0.52
N GLU A 184 -3.25 -1.19 1.07
CA GLU A 184 -4.31 -2.17 1.35
C GLU A 184 -4.81 -2.84 0.05
N ALA A 185 -5.00 -2.07 -1.02
CA ALA A 185 -5.36 -2.59 -2.33
C ALA A 185 -4.27 -3.48 -2.94
N ALA A 186 -2.99 -3.07 -2.84
CA ALA A 186 -1.85 -3.84 -3.31
C ALA A 186 -1.77 -5.21 -2.63
N LYS A 187 -1.92 -5.22 -1.30
CA LYS A 187 -1.99 -6.47 -0.52
C LYS A 187 -3.17 -7.35 -0.95
N GLY A 188 -4.35 -6.76 -1.17
CA GLY A 188 -5.51 -7.49 -1.68
C GLY A 188 -5.27 -8.13 -3.06
N ALA A 189 -4.54 -7.44 -3.94
CA ALA A 189 -4.15 -7.99 -5.25
C ALA A 189 -3.12 -9.12 -5.13
N ASP A 190 -2.18 -9.03 -4.19
CA ASP A 190 -1.25 -10.12 -3.87
C ASP A 190 -1.97 -11.37 -3.31
N ASP A 191 -2.94 -11.17 -2.42
CA ASP A 191 -3.78 -12.26 -1.90
C ASP A 191 -4.59 -12.92 -3.02
N LEU A 192 -5.16 -12.12 -3.94
CA LEU A 192 -5.85 -12.61 -5.13
C LEU A 192 -4.94 -13.45 -6.03
N LYS A 193 -3.72 -12.97 -6.31
CA LYS A 193 -2.68 -13.70 -7.05
C LYS A 193 -2.34 -15.03 -6.38
N GLY A 194 -2.23 -15.04 -5.05
CA GLY A 194 -2.05 -16.26 -4.25
C GLY A 194 -3.22 -17.24 -4.39
N GLY A 195 -4.45 -16.74 -4.34
CA GLY A 195 -5.67 -17.52 -4.56
C GLY A 195 -5.76 -18.13 -5.96
N ILE A 196 -5.45 -17.35 -7.00
CA ILE A 196 -5.43 -17.82 -8.40
C ILE A 196 -4.37 -18.90 -8.59
N SER A 197 -3.21 -18.76 -7.95
CA SER A 197 -2.14 -19.78 -8.01
C SER A 197 -2.61 -21.12 -7.42
N LYS A 198 -3.37 -21.10 -6.33
CA LYS A 198 -4.00 -22.32 -5.77
C LYS A 198 -5.08 -22.89 -6.70
N ALA A 199 -5.93 -22.04 -7.27
CA ALA A 199 -6.96 -22.46 -8.22
C ALA A 199 -6.35 -23.11 -9.47
N LYS A 200 -5.26 -22.55 -9.98
CA LYS A 200 -4.48 -23.09 -11.10
C LYS A 200 -3.94 -24.49 -10.78
N GLN A 201 -3.36 -24.68 -9.60
CA GLN A 201 -2.91 -26.01 -9.18
C GLN A 201 -4.09 -27.00 -9.11
N GLY A 202 -5.22 -26.62 -8.51
CA GLY A 202 -6.41 -27.47 -8.45
C GLY A 202 -7.00 -27.79 -9.83
N SER A 203 -6.98 -26.85 -10.78
CA SER A 203 -7.41 -27.08 -12.16
C SER A 203 -6.49 -28.06 -12.88
N LYS A 204 -5.18 -27.96 -12.65
CA LYS A 204 -4.20 -28.91 -13.17
C LYS A 204 -4.42 -30.31 -12.61
N ASP A 205 -4.61 -30.44 -11.30
CA ASP A 205 -4.88 -31.72 -10.65
C ASP A 205 -6.18 -32.34 -11.18
N LEU A 206 -7.21 -31.52 -11.43
CA LEU A 206 -8.46 -31.96 -12.06
C LEU A 206 -8.24 -32.44 -13.50
N ALA A 207 -7.48 -31.70 -14.31
CA ALA A 207 -7.17 -32.08 -15.68
C ALA A 207 -6.39 -33.41 -15.74
N ASP A 208 -5.43 -33.60 -14.83
CA ASP A 208 -4.65 -34.83 -14.70
C ASP A 208 -5.54 -36.01 -14.27
N GLY A 209 -6.40 -35.84 -13.25
CA GLY A 209 -7.35 -36.87 -12.84
C GLY A 209 -8.38 -37.24 -13.92
N LEU A 210 -8.78 -36.28 -14.75
CA LEU A 210 -9.65 -36.52 -15.91
C LEU A 210 -8.93 -37.26 -17.04
N LYS A 211 -7.62 -37.08 -17.19
CA LYS A 211 -6.80 -37.87 -18.12
C LYS A 211 -6.78 -39.35 -17.74
N ASP A 212 -6.64 -39.64 -16.46
CA ASP A 212 -6.69 -41.02 -15.94
C ASP A 212 -8.09 -41.62 -16.06
N SER A 213 -9.12 -40.83 -15.73
CA SER A 213 -10.52 -41.23 -15.91
C SER A 213 -10.84 -41.52 -17.37
N LYS A 214 -10.29 -40.74 -18.31
CA LYS A 214 -10.44 -40.95 -19.75
C LYS A 214 -9.76 -42.23 -20.22
N ALA A 215 -8.57 -42.54 -19.68
CA ALA A 215 -7.91 -43.81 -19.97
C ALA A 215 -8.71 -45.00 -19.41
N GLY A 216 -9.28 -44.84 -18.20
CA GLY A 216 -10.17 -45.83 -17.58
C GLY A 216 -11.47 -46.07 -18.35
N SER A 217 -12.17 -45.00 -18.76
CA SER A 217 -13.41 -45.10 -19.54
C SER A 217 -13.17 -45.77 -20.89
N LYS A 218 -12.04 -45.48 -21.53
CA LYS A 218 -11.64 -46.14 -22.78
C LYS A 218 -11.40 -47.62 -22.58
N LYS A 219 -10.64 -48.02 -21.55
CA LYS A 219 -10.41 -49.44 -21.22
C LYS A 219 -11.72 -50.19 -20.92
N LEU A 220 -12.64 -49.57 -20.18
CA LEU A 220 -13.96 -50.13 -19.92
C LEU A 220 -14.75 -50.32 -21.21
N SER A 221 -14.77 -49.29 -22.07
CA SER A 221 -15.46 -49.34 -23.37
C SER A 221 -14.91 -50.47 -24.24
N ASP A 222 -13.59 -50.55 -24.39
CA ASP A 222 -12.90 -51.60 -25.15
C ASP A 222 -13.19 -52.99 -24.57
N GLY A 223 -13.23 -53.12 -23.23
CA GLY A 223 -13.58 -54.37 -22.54
C GLY A 223 -15.02 -54.81 -22.79
N ILE A 224 -15.97 -53.87 -22.73
CA ILE A 224 -17.38 -54.15 -23.03
C ILE A 224 -17.57 -54.50 -24.51
N VAL A 225 -16.84 -53.86 -25.43
CA VAL A 225 -16.84 -54.23 -26.86
C VAL A 225 -16.43 -55.70 -27.02
N LYS A 226 -15.36 -56.14 -26.35
CA LYS A 226 -14.92 -57.55 -26.39
C LYS A 226 -15.95 -58.50 -25.78
N LEU A 227 -16.54 -58.14 -24.63
CA LEU A 227 -17.61 -58.93 -24.00
C LEU A 227 -18.86 -59.00 -24.90
N ASN A 228 -19.24 -57.91 -25.55
CA ASN A 228 -20.38 -57.86 -26.44
C ASN A 228 -20.16 -58.74 -27.68
N GLN A 229 -18.94 -58.76 -28.21
CA GLN A 229 -18.57 -59.68 -29.29
C GLN A 229 -18.63 -61.15 -28.83
N GLY A 230 -18.02 -61.47 -27.68
CA GLY A 230 -18.05 -62.85 -27.16
C GLY A 230 -19.46 -63.33 -26.80
N SER A 231 -20.33 -62.44 -26.30
CA SER A 231 -21.74 -62.78 -26.02
C SER A 231 -22.55 -62.96 -27.29
N ARG A 232 -22.23 -62.24 -28.37
CA ARG A 232 -22.80 -62.48 -29.70
C ARG A 232 -22.44 -63.88 -30.18
N ASP A 233 -21.17 -64.24 -30.09
CA ASP A 233 -20.68 -65.56 -30.51
C ASP A 233 -21.33 -66.67 -29.67
N LEU A 234 -21.45 -66.47 -28.35
CA LEU A 234 -22.16 -67.38 -27.45
C LEU A 234 -23.64 -67.49 -27.80
N ALA A 235 -24.32 -66.38 -28.11
CA ALA A 235 -25.72 -66.38 -28.51
C ALA A 235 -25.92 -67.16 -29.82
N THR A 236 -25.07 -66.91 -30.81
CA THR A 236 -25.08 -67.65 -32.09
C THR A 236 -24.81 -69.14 -31.88
N GLY A 237 -23.76 -69.51 -31.14
CA GLY A 237 -23.44 -70.92 -30.84
C GLY A 237 -24.54 -71.62 -30.05
N SER A 238 -25.13 -70.95 -29.07
CA SER A 238 -26.25 -71.51 -28.29
C SER A 238 -27.51 -71.69 -29.13
N GLN A 239 -27.79 -70.78 -30.07
CA GLN A 239 -28.86 -70.94 -31.05
C GLN A 239 -28.61 -72.14 -31.98
N GLN A 240 -27.36 -72.34 -32.43
CA GLN A 240 -27.00 -73.51 -33.24
C GLN A 240 -27.19 -74.81 -32.45
N VAL A 241 -26.77 -74.88 -31.19
CA VAL A 241 -27.01 -76.04 -30.32
C VAL A 241 -28.51 -76.27 -30.13
N ALA A 242 -29.28 -75.23 -29.80
CA ALA A 242 -30.73 -75.35 -29.66
C ALA A 242 -31.42 -75.81 -30.96
N GLY A 243 -30.95 -75.36 -32.13
CA GLY A 243 -31.40 -75.83 -33.43
C GLY A 243 -31.04 -77.30 -33.67
N GLY A 244 -29.81 -77.71 -33.35
CA GLY A 244 -29.36 -79.09 -33.46
C GLY A 244 -30.11 -80.05 -32.53
N THR A 245 -30.33 -79.66 -31.27
CA THR A 245 -31.13 -80.45 -30.31
C THR A 245 -32.60 -80.49 -30.71
N GLN A 246 -33.13 -79.46 -31.37
CA GLN A 246 -34.47 -79.49 -31.94
C GLN A 246 -34.56 -80.54 -33.04
N VAL A 247 -33.61 -80.56 -33.99
CA VAL A 247 -33.57 -81.58 -35.05
C VAL A 247 -33.44 -82.99 -34.46
N LEU A 248 -32.59 -83.18 -33.45
CA LEU A 248 -32.44 -84.47 -32.76
C LEU A 248 -33.73 -84.87 -32.05
N ALA A 249 -34.36 -83.95 -31.32
CA ALA A 249 -35.64 -84.18 -30.66
C ALA A 249 -36.71 -84.57 -31.68
N ASP A 250 -36.86 -83.83 -32.77
CA ASP A 250 -37.84 -84.11 -33.81
C ASP A 250 -37.63 -85.52 -34.41
N LYS A 251 -36.38 -85.90 -34.70
CA LYS A 251 -36.04 -87.26 -35.19
C LYS A 251 -36.34 -88.35 -34.16
N VAL A 252 -35.94 -88.16 -32.91
CA VAL A 252 -36.14 -89.16 -31.84
C VAL A 252 -37.62 -89.31 -31.51
N ASN A 253 -38.38 -88.21 -31.47
CA ASN A 253 -39.84 -88.27 -31.33
C ASN A 253 -40.50 -88.96 -32.53
N GLY A 254 -40.02 -88.72 -33.76
CA GLY A 254 -40.50 -89.42 -34.96
C GLY A 254 -40.27 -90.93 -34.90
N ILE A 255 -39.02 -91.35 -34.65
CA ILE A 255 -38.65 -92.77 -34.49
C ILE A 255 -39.44 -93.43 -33.35
N ALA A 256 -39.63 -92.72 -32.23
CA ALA A 256 -40.43 -93.22 -31.14
C ALA A 256 -41.92 -93.32 -31.51
N GLY A 257 -42.45 -92.39 -32.30
CA GLY A 257 -43.79 -92.46 -32.86
C GLY A 257 -44.01 -93.74 -33.68
N ASP A 258 -43.00 -94.16 -34.44
CA ASP A 258 -43.07 -95.36 -35.27
C ASP A 258 -42.84 -96.66 -34.47
N LEU A 259 -41.85 -96.69 -33.57
CA LEU A 259 -41.42 -97.92 -32.88
C LEU A 259 -42.19 -98.23 -31.59
N ARG A 260 -42.71 -97.23 -30.89
CA ARG A 260 -43.43 -97.45 -29.62
C ARG A 260 -44.71 -98.28 -29.79
N PRO A 261 -45.58 -98.02 -30.80
CA PRO A 261 -46.73 -98.90 -31.06
C PRO A 261 -46.29 -100.34 -31.31
N PHE A 262 -45.24 -100.53 -32.12
CA PHE A 262 -44.69 -101.85 -32.40
C PHE A 262 -44.21 -102.58 -31.14
N PHE A 263 -43.42 -101.93 -30.28
CA PHE A 263 -42.95 -102.55 -29.02
C PHE A 263 -44.07 -102.77 -28.01
N LYS A 264 -45.07 -101.89 -27.96
CA LYS A 264 -46.22 -102.04 -27.07
C LYS A 264 -47.09 -103.24 -27.48
N ASP A 265 -47.32 -103.41 -28.77
CA ASP A 265 -48.17 -104.47 -29.31
C ASP A 265 -47.45 -105.82 -29.40
N ASN A 266 -46.12 -105.81 -29.61
CA ASN A 266 -45.34 -107.02 -29.84
C ASN A 266 -44.34 -107.35 -28.73
N GLY A 267 -44.18 -106.53 -27.70
CA GLY A 267 -43.16 -106.72 -26.66
C GLY A 267 -43.28 -108.06 -25.93
N LYS A 268 -44.51 -108.51 -25.65
CA LYS A 268 -44.78 -109.84 -25.09
C LYS A 268 -44.49 -110.96 -26.10
N SER A 269 -44.89 -110.79 -27.35
CA SER A 269 -44.58 -111.75 -28.43
C SER A 269 -43.08 -111.90 -28.68
N ILE A 270 -42.33 -110.79 -28.64
CA ILE A 270 -40.86 -110.77 -28.75
C ILE A 270 -40.24 -111.46 -27.54
N GLN A 271 -40.73 -111.19 -26.32
CA GLN A 271 -40.28 -111.87 -25.11
C GLN A 271 -40.52 -113.39 -25.19
N ASP A 272 -41.72 -113.80 -25.57
CA ASP A 272 -42.13 -115.21 -25.64
C ASP A 272 -41.35 -115.95 -26.74
N THR A 273 -41.17 -115.33 -27.90
CA THR A 273 -40.35 -115.87 -29.00
C THR A 273 -38.88 -115.97 -28.58
N ALA A 274 -38.33 -114.96 -27.91
CA ALA A 274 -36.96 -114.99 -27.43
C ALA A 274 -36.74 -116.06 -26.34
N ARG A 275 -37.73 -116.29 -25.47
CA ARG A 275 -37.73 -117.42 -24.52
C ARG A 275 -37.77 -118.77 -25.24
N LEU A 276 -38.69 -118.93 -26.19
CA LEU A 276 -38.81 -120.17 -26.97
C LEU A 276 -37.50 -120.51 -27.69
N VAL A 277 -36.84 -119.52 -28.29
CA VAL A 277 -35.56 -119.67 -28.96
C VAL A 277 -34.44 -120.04 -27.97
N ALA A 278 -34.41 -119.41 -26.79
CA ALA A 278 -33.45 -119.74 -25.73
C ALA A 278 -33.64 -121.19 -25.24
N ASP A 279 -34.89 -121.59 -24.97
CA ASP A 279 -35.25 -122.93 -24.48
C ASP A 279 -34.93 -124.01 -25.52
N THR A 280 -35.28 -123.77 -26.79
CA THR A 280 -35.00 -124.70 -27.89
C THR A 280 -33.50 -124.87 -28.11
N SER A 281 -32.73 -123.78 -28.06
CA SER A 281 -31.28 -123.82 -28.16
C SER A 281 -30.65 -124.61 -27.00
N GLY A 282 -31.20 -124.47 -25.79
CA GLY A 282 -30.82 -125.24 -24.62
C GLY A 282 -31.09 -126.75 -24.77
N ALA A 283 -32.27 -127.11 -25.29
CA ALA A 283 -32.67 -128.50 -25.52
C ALA A 283 -31.81 -129.19 -26.60
N VAL A 284 -31.56 -128.52 -27.72
CA VAL A 284 -30.71 -129.04 -28.80
C VAL A 284 -29.28 -129.26 -28.30
N ARG A 285 -28.73 -128.31 -27.54
CA ARG A 285 -27.42 -128.46 -26.88
C ARG A 285 -27.37 -129.68 -25.95
N HIS A 286 -28.42 -129.89 -25.15
CA HIS A 286 -28.47 -131.02 -24.23
C HIS A 286 -28.42 -132.37 -24.96
N ASN A 287 -29.23 -132.54 -26.02
CA ASN A 287 -29.26 -133.78 -26.81
C ASN A 287 -27.94 -134.02 -27.55
N LEU A 288 -27.27 -132.97 -28.04
CA LEU A 288 -25.93 -133.04 -28.62
C LEU A 288 -24.89 -133.56 -27.63
N ASP A 289 -24.90 -133.07 -26.38
CA ASP A 289 -23.96 -133.51 -25.34
C ASP A 289 -24.19 -134.97 -24.94
N VAL A 290 -25.46 -135.42 -24.90
CA VAL A 290 -25.80 -136.83 -24.66
C VAL A 290 -25.24 -137.73 -25.77
N LEU A 291 -25.44 -137.37 -27.04
CA LEU A 291 -24.97 -138.15 -28.20
C LEU A 291 -23.45 -138.32 -28.20
N VAL A 292 -22.70 -137.25 -27.90
CA VAL A 292 -21.22 -137.29 -27.85
C VAL A 292 -20.73 -138.21 -26.71
N LYS A 293 -21.45 -138.26 -25.58
CA LYS A 293 -21.06 -139.10 -24.43
C LYS A 293 -21.39 -140.58 -24.60
N THR A 294 -22.52 -140.93 -25.23
CA THR A 294 -23.00 -142.32 -25.29
C THR A 294 -22.46 -143.11 -26.47
N ALA A 295 -22.14 -142.46 -27.59
CA ALA A 295 -21.66 -143.15 -28.81
C ALA A 295 -20.38 -144.00 -28.61
N PRO A 296 -19.33 -143.55 -27.90
CA PRO A 296 -18.11 -144.36 -27.68
C PRO A 296 -18.37 -145.59 -26.83
N THR A 297 -19.21 -145.43 -25.80
CA THR A 297 -19.57 -146.50 -24.87
C THR A 297 -20.40 -147.57 -25.59
N ALA A 298 -21.32 -147.17 -26.47
CA ALA A 298 -22.12 -148.08 -27.29
C ALA A 298 -21.25 -148.86 -28.28
N ALA A 299 -20.30 -148.20 -28.96
CA ALA A 299 -19.36 -148.87 -29.87
C ALA A 299 -18.48 -149.90 -29.18
N THR A 300 -17.91 -149.54 -28.03
CA THR A 300 -17.04 -150.42 -27.26
C THR A 300 -17.80 -151.63 -26.71
N GLY A 301 -19.00 -151.40 -26.17
CA GLY A 301 -19.86 -152.47 -25.65
C GLY A 301 -20.31 -153.44 -26.74
N ALA A 302 -20.70 -152.93 -27.91
CA ALA A 302 -21.12 -153.76 -29.03
C ALA A 302 -19.96 -154.58 -29.61
N ARG A 303 -18.74 -154.00 -29.72
CA ARG A 303 -17.54 -154.74 -30.17
C ARG A 303 -17.18 -155.87 -29.22
N LYS A 304 -17.20 -155.60 -27.91
CA LYS A 304 -16.92 -156.63 -26.89
C LYS A 304 -17.91 -157.80 -26.98
N ALA A 305 -19.20 -157.52 -27.17
CA ALA A 305 -20.22 -158.55 -27.33
C ALA A 305 -20.00 -159.37 -28.62
N ALA A 306 -19.58 -158.74 -29.72
CA ALA A 306 -19.25 -159.43 -30.96
C ALA A 306 -18.04 -160.37 -30.81
N ASP A 307 -16.98 -159.90 -30.17
CA ASP A 307 -15.76 -160.67 -29.93
C ASP A 307 -16.04 -161.88 -29.01
N GLU A 308 -16.83 -161.70 -27.94
CA GLU A 308 -17.25 -162.79 -27.04
C GLU A 308 -18.06 -163.86 -27.78
N LEU A 309 -19.00 -163.47 -28.65
CA LEU A 309 -19.77 -164.42 -29.47
C LEU A 309 -18.91 -165.15 -30.52
N ALA A 310 -17.91 -164.47 -31.09
CA ALA A 310 -16.99 -165.07 -32.04
C ALA A 310 -16.10 -166.14 -31.39
N GLU A 311 -15.63 -165.89 -30.16
CA GLU A 311 -14.87 -166.87 -29.37
C GLU A 311 -15.72 -168.08 -28.99
N ILE A 312 -16.97 -167.87 -28.55
CA ILE A 312 -17.89 -168.97 -28.23
C ILE A 312 -18.15 -169.82 -29.48
N HIS A 313 -18.37 -169.20 -30.63
CA HIS A 313 -18.53 -169.93 -31.89
C HIS A 313 -17.27 -170.75 -32.23
N ARG A 314 -16.08 -170.16 -32.18
CA ARG A 314 -14.82 -170.86 -32.49
C ARG A 314 -14.61 -172.09 -31.60
N ALA A 315 -14.75 -171.91 -30.28
CA ALA A 315 -14.53 -172.96 -29.31
C ALA A 315 -15.50 -174.15 -29.44
N GLN A 316 -16.76 -173.89 -29.79
CA GLN A 316 -17.79 -174.95 -29.85
C GLN A 316 -18.00 -175.55 -31.24
N CYS A 317 -17.65 -174.83 -32.29
CA CYS A 317 -18.02 -175.19 -33.66
C CYS A 317 -16.83 -175.41 -34.61
N GLU A 318 -15.66 -174.85 -34.32
CA GLU A 318 -14.47 -175.00 -35.18
C GLU A 318 -13.42 -175.94 -34.55
N GLU A 319 -13.26 -175.92 -33.22
CA GLU A 319 -12.16 -176.62 -32.52
C GLU A 319 -12.59 -177.89 -31.74
N ALA A 320 -13.88 -178.24 -31.73
CA ALA A 320 -14.40 -179.39 -30.98
C ALA A 320 -14.21 -180.74 -31.70
N GLU A 321 -13.82 -181.80 -30.98
CA GLU A 321 -13.57 -183.16 -31.52
C GLU A 321 -14.82 -183.83 -32.13
N GLU A 322 -16.02 -183.49 -31.65
CA GLU A 322 -17.31 -183.78 -32.31
C GLU A 322 -18.20 -182.52 -32.28
N PRO A 323 -18.24 -181.72 -33.36
CA PRO A 323 -19.07 -180.51 -33.41
C PRO A 323 -20.58 -180.83 -33.46
N ASP A 324 -21.38 -180.11 -32.66
CA ASP A 324 -22.85 -180.22 -32.66
C ASP A 324 -23.45 -179.59 -33.93
N ALA A 325 -23.86 -180.45 -34.86
CA ALA A 325 -24.44 -180.06 -36.14
C ALA A 325 -25.75 -179.25 -36.03
N THR A 326 -26.41 -179.22 -34.86
CA THR A 326 -27.61 -178.40 -34.62
C THR A 326 -27.33 -177.06 -33.95
N ALA A 327 -26.28 -176.92 -33.14
CA ALA A 327 -25.99 -175.68 -32.40
C ALA A 327 -25.19 -174.65 -33.24
N CYS A 328 -24.37 -175.10 -34.18
CA CYS A 328 -23.43 -174.21 -34.85
C CYS A 328 -24.04 -173.22 -35.87
N PRO A 329 -25.03 -173.59 -36.70
CA PRO A 329 -25.64 -172.63 -37.62
C PRO A 329 -26.29 -171.39 -36.97
N PRO A 330 -27.02 -171.47 -35.84
CA PRO A 330 -27.53 -170.28 -35.15
C PRO A 330 -26.45 -169.45 -34.44
N LEU A 331 -25.38 -170.08 -33.93
CA LEU A 331 -24.25 -169.37 -33.33
C LEU A 331 -23.48 -168.54 -34.37
N GLU A 332 -23.29 -169.05 -35.59
CA GLU A 332 -22.67 -168.27 -36.68
C GLU A 332 -23.51 -167.03 -37.05
N ARG A 333 -24.85 -167.15 -37.08
CA ARG A 333 -25.74 -166.00 -37.31
C ARG A 333 -25.66 -164.97 -36.18
N ALA A 334 -25.59 -165.42 -34.93
CA ALA A 334 -25.52 -164.52 -33.78
C ALA A 334 -24.19 -163.76 -33.74
N LYS A 335 -23.08 -164.43 -34.06
CA LYS A 335 -21.77 -163.80 -34.27
C LYS A 335 -21.83 -162.73 -35.36
N VAL A 336 -22.33 -163.07 -36.55
CA VAL A 336 -22.45 -162.11 -37.68
C VAL A 336 -23.32 -160.91 -37.29
N THR A 337 -24.46 -161.13 -36.63
CA THR A 337 -25.38 -160.05 -36.23
C THR A 337 -24.77 -159.13 -35.18
N SER A 338 -24.06 -159.68 -34.19
CA SER A 338 -23.33 -158.88 -33.21
C SER A 338 -22.19 -158.10 -33.84
N GLU A 339 -21.52 -158.67 -34.84
CA GLU A 339 -20.46 -158.00 -35.59
C GLU A 339 -21.00 -156.84 -36.44
N ASP A 340 -22.18 -156.99 -37.05
CA ASP A 340 -22.89 -155.91 -37.74
C ASP A 340 -23.33 -154.80 -36.76
N ALA A 341 -23.87 -155.15 -35.59
CA ALA A 341 -24.24 -154.18 -34.56
C ALA A 341 -23.01 -153.43 -34.02
N ALA A 342 -21.89 -154.13 -33.83
CA ALA A 342 -20.62 -153.54 -33.46
C ALA A 342 -20.11 -152.58 -34.54
N LYS A 343 -20.27 -152.93 -35.82
CA LYS A 343 -19.90 -152.09 -36.95
C LYS A 343 -20.74 -150.82 -37.01
N ILE A 344 -22.07 -150.91 -36.87
CA ILE A 344 -22.95 -149.73 -36.84
C ILE A 344 -22.62 -148.82 -35.66
N ALA A 345 -22.43 -149.38 -34.47
CA ALA A 345 -22.06 -148.59 -33.30
C ALA A 345 -20.68 -147.93 -33.49
N ALA A 346 -19.73 -148.63 -34.10
CA ALA A 346 -18.43 -148.09 -34.48
C ALA A 346 -18.54 -146.99 -35.56
N ASP A 347 -19.41 -147.13 -36.55
CA ASP A 347 -19.66 -146.12 -37.58
C ASP A 347 -20.28 -144.85 -36.97
N VAL A 348 -21.26 -144.99 -36.06
CA VAL A 348 -21.84 -143.87 -35.30
C VAL A 348 -20.79 -143.20 -34.42
N ASN A 349 -19.99 -143.98 -33.69
CA ASN A 349 -18.89 -143.45 -32.88
C ASN A 349 -17.84 -142.77 -33.75
N THR A 350 -17.52 -143.32 -34.93
CA THR A 350 -16.57 -142.72 -35.89
C THR A 350 -17.12 -141.42 -36.44
N LEU A 351 -18.41 -141.34 -36.77
CA LEU A 351 -19.06 -140.10 -37.19
C LEU A 351 -19.00 -139.04 -36.08
N VAL A 352 -19.36 -139.41 -34.85
CA VAL A 352 -19.30 -138.52 -33.66
C VAL A 352 -17.85 -138.09 -33.36
N THR A 353 -16.88 -138.99 -33.49
CA THR A 353 -15.46 -138.72 -33.21
C THR A 353 -14.84 -137.83 -34.28
N ASN A 354 -15.07 -138.14 -35.56
CA ASN A 354 -14.59 -137.35 -36.70
C ASN A 354 -15.22 -135.95 -36.70
N GLN A 355 -16.46 -135.81 -36.25
CA GLN A 355 -17.16 -134.51 -36.17
C GLN A 355 -17.13 -133.86 -34.77
N ASN A 356 -16.38 -134.41 -33.82
CA ASN A 356 -16.39 -133.94 -32.42
C ASN A 356 -16.03 -132.45 -32.29
N GLY A 357 -15.09 -131.97 -33.12
CA GLY A 357 -14.71 -130.56 -33.17
C GLY A 357 -15.85 -129.63 -33.59
N ASP A 358 -16.66 -130.04 -34.57
CA ASP A 358 -17.75 -129.22 -35.11
C ASP A 358 -19.00 -129.28 -34.21
N LEU A 359 -19.30 -130.43 -33.60
CA LEU A 359 -20.37 -130.57 -32.61
C LEU A 359 -20.10 -129.70 -31.37
N LYS A 360 -18.83 -129.60 -30.94
CA LYS A 360 -18.43 -128.72 -29.84
C LYS A 360 -18.54 -127.23 -30.20
N LYS A 361 -18.23 -126.85 -31.44
CA LYS A 361 -18.46 -125.48 -31.94
C LYS A 361 -19.94 -125.13 -31.96
N LEU A 362 -20.79 -126.02 -32.47
CA LEU A 362 -22.25 -125.81 -32.50
C LEU A 362 -22.83 -125.64 -31.09
N SER A 363 -22.42 -126.47 -30.13
CA SER A 363 -22.81 -126.34 -28.72
C SER A 363 -22.42 -124.98 -28.11
N THR A 364 -21.23 -124.48 -28.47
CA THR A 364 -20.75 -123.16 -28.02
C THR A 364 -21.57 -122.03 -28.63
N GLN A 365 -21.88 -122.09 -29.93
CA GLN A 365 -22.71 -121.11 -30.61
C GLN A 365 -24.15 -121.08 -30.06
N LEU A 366 -24.74 -122.24 -29.81
CA LEU A 366 -26.05 -122.36 -29.17
C LEU A 366 -26.06 -121.73 -27.77
N THR A 367 -24.95 -121.82 -27.03
CA THR A 367 -24.82 -121.16 -25.72
C THR A 367 -24.77 -119.63 -25.83
N ALA A 368 -24.04 -119.09 -26.81
CA ALA A 368 -24.01 -117.66 -27.05
C ALA A 368 -25.39 -117.13 -27.51
N PHE A 369 -26.06 -117.87 -28.38
CA PHE A 369 -27.38 -117.53 -28.89
C PHE A 369 -28.45 -117.57 -27.80
N GLN A 370 -28.43 -118.61 -26.94
CA GLN A 370 -29.28 -118.69 -25.75
C GLN A 370 -29.13 -117.44 -24.87
N LYS A 371 -27.89 -117.04 -24.54
CA LYS A 371 -27.64 -115.85 -23.70
C LYS A 371 -28.19 -114.56 -24.31
N GLN A 372 -28.03 -114.38 -25.62
CA GLN A 372 -28.56 -113.19 -26.32
C GLN A 372 -30.08 -113.18 -26.33
N ALA A 373 -30.71 -114.33 -26.58
CA ALA A 373 -32.16 -114.49 -26.54
C ALA A 373 -32.74 -114.26 -25.13
N GLU A 374 -32.08 -114.76 -24.08
CA GLU A 374 -32.46 -114.47 -22.68
C GLU A 374 -32.33 -112.98 -22.33
N ALA A 375 -31.27 -112.32 -22.79
CA ALA A 375 -31.10 -110.88 -22.58
C ALA A 375 -32.18 -110.06 -23.30
N LEU A 376 -32.54 -110.45 -24.52
CA LEU A 376 -33.65 -109.83 -25.26
C LEU A 376 -34.99 -110.10 -24.56
N ALA A 377 -35.24 -111.32 -24.10
CA ALA A 377 -36.47 -111.67 -23.38
C ALA A 377 -36.65 -110.90 -22.07
N LYS A 378 -35.55 -110.55 -21.38
CA LYS A 378 -35.59 -109.73 -20.17
C LYS A 378 -35.89 -108.26 -20.44
N ARG A 379 -35.39 -107.71 -21.55
CA ARG A 379 -35.52 -106.29 -21.89
C ARG A 379 -36.77 -105.98 -22.70
N ALA A 380 -37.29 -106.93 -23.47
CA ALA A 380 -38.45 -106.75 -24.34
C ALA A 380 -39.68 -106.11 -23.65
N PRO A 381 -40.04 -106.46 -22.39
CA PRO A 381 -41.19 -105.84 -21.72
C PRO A 381 -41.02 -104.34 -21.42
N THR A 382 -39.79 -103.85 -21.31
CA THR A 382 -39.50 -102.45 -20.92
C THR A 382 -38.97 -101.62 -22.09
N LEU A 383 -38.92 -102.16 -23.32
CA LEU A 383 -38.39 -101.44 -24.49
C LEU A 383 -39.18 -100.16 -24.81
N ASP A 384 -40.51 -100.17 -24.60
CA ASP A 384 -41.34 -98.98 -24.77
C ASP A 384 -41.01 -97.89 -23.74
N ASP A 385 -40.90 -98.28 -22.46
CA ASP A 385 -40.59 -97.36 -21.36
C ASP A 385 -39.16 -96.80 -21.47
N ASP A 386 -38.20 -97.64 -21.86
CA ASP A 386 -36.80 -97.24 -22.12
C ASP A 386 -36.73 -96.20 -23.25
N LEU A 387 -37.48 -96.42 -24.34
CA LEU A 387 -37.57 -95.50 -25.46
C LEU A 387 -38.29 -94.20 -25.07
N ALA A 388 -39.39 -94.28 -24.31
CA ALA A 388 -40.09 -93.11 -23.79
C ALA A 388 -39.21 -92.26 -22.88
N SER A 389 -38.42 -92.89 -22.00
CA SER A 389 -37.46 -92.22 -21.13
C SER A 389 -36.35 -91.52 -21.93
N ALA A 390 -35.83 -92.18 -22.97
CA ALA A 390 -34.84 -91.59 -23.86
C ALA A 390 -35.40 -90.35 -24.60
N VAL A 391 -36.62 -90.44 -25.13
CA VAL A 391 -37.32 -89.31 -25.78
C VAL A 391 -37.51 -88.15 -24.79
N ALA A 392 -37.95 -88.43 -23.56
CA ALA A 392 -38.14 -87.40 -22.53
C ALA A 392 -36.83 -86.67 -22.22
N LYS A 393 -35.71 -87.40 -22.06
CA LYS A 393 -34.38 -86.82 -21.83
C LYS A 393 -33.91 -85.96 -23.00
N VAL A 394 -34.17 -86.38 -24.24
CA VAL A 394 -33.83 -85.57 -25.43
C VAL A 394 -34.68 -84.30 -25.51
N ASN A 395 -35.97 -84.38 -25.18
CA ASN A 395 -36.86 -83.21 -25.13
C ASN A 395 -36.47 -82.23 -24.01
N GLU A 396 -36.06 -82.75 -22.86
CA GLU A 396 -35.52 -81.94 -21.76
C GLU A 396 -34.22 -81.24 -22.15
N LEU A 397 -33.29 -81.97 -22.79
CA LEU A 397 -32.06 -81.41 -23.35
C LEU A 397 -32.35 -80.28 -24.34
N ASN A 398 -33.30 -80.48 -25.26
CA ASN A 398 -33.72 -79.45 -26.21
C ASN A 398 -34.32 -78.21 -25.51
N THR A 399 -35.14 -78.42 -24.48
CA THR A 399 -35.71 -77.33 -23.68
C THR A 399 -34.62 -76.55 -22.94
N GLY A 400 -33.65 -77.26 -22.34
CA GLY A 400 -32.47 -76.67 -21.71
C GLY A 400 -31.65 -75.83 -22.68
N ALA A 401 -31.36 -76.38 -23.87
CA ALA A 401 -30.62 -75.69 -24.93
C ALA A 401 -31.33 -74.38 -25.37
N LYS A 402 -32.66 -74.40 -25.54
CA LYS A 402 -33.45 -73.19 -25.84
C LYS A 402 -33.39 -72.14 -24.73
N LYS A 403 -33.40 -72.55 -23.44
CA LYS A 403 -33.25 -71.61 -22.31
C LYS A 403 -31.87 -70.95 -22.32
N VAL A 404 -30.81 -71.72 -22.57
CA VAL A 404 -29.44 -71.19 -22.70
C VAL A 404 -29.35 -70.21 -23.87
N ALA A 405 -29.91 -70.54 -25.04
CA ALA A 405 -29.94 -69.65 -26.19
C ALA A 405 -30.65 -68.31 -25.90
N LYS A 406 -31.81 -68.35 -25.22
CA LYS A 406 -32.50 -67.13 -24.78
C LYS A 406 -31.68 -66.31 -23.78
N GLY A 407 -31.06 -66.98 -22.80
CA GLY A 407 -30.19 -66.33 -21.81
C GLY A 407 -28.97 -65.65 -22.45
N ALA A 408 -28.33 -66.32 -23.40
CA ALA A 408 -27.20 -65.76 -24.15
C ALA A 408 -27.63 -64.55 -25.00
N GLN A 409 -28.82 -64.59 -25.61
CA GLN A 409 -29.35 -63.45 -26.36
C GLN A 409 -29.69 -62.25 -25.46
N ALA A 410 -30.27 -62.49 -24.28
CA ALA A 410 -30.51 -61.44 -23.28
C ALA A 410 -29.21 -60.80 -22.79
N LEU A 411 -28.17 -61.63 -22.53
CA LEU A 411 -26.84 -61.15 -22.17
C LEU A 411 -26.23 -60.27 -23.27
N HIS A 412 -26.33 -60.69 -24.54
CA HIS A 412 -25.86 -59.90 -25.68
C HIS A 412 -26.56 -58.54 -25.77
N THR A 413 -27.89 -58.51 -25.67
CA THR A 413 -28.66 -57.25 -25.65
C THR A 413 -28.25 -56.34 -24.48
N GLY A 414 -28.09 -56.90 -23.28
CA GLY A 414 -27.64 -56.14 -22.11
C GLY A 414 -26.24 -55.54 -22.27
N LEU A 415 -25.32 -56.30 -22.87
CA LEU A 415 -23.97 -55.82 -23.20
C LEU A 415 -23.97 -54.75 -24.30
N GLY A 416 -24.89 -54.81 -25.26
CA GLY A 416 -25.08 -53.73 -26.24
C GLY A 416 -25.50 -52.40 -25.59
N THR A 417 -26.41 -52.46 -24.61
CA THR A 417 -26.78 -51.28 -23.81
C THR A 417 -25.61 -50.76 -22.97
N ALA A 418 -24.86 -51.66 -22.32
CA ALA A 418 -23.67 -51.30 -21.55
C ALA A 418 -22.59 -50.67 -22.44
N GLN A 419 -22.42 -51.16 -23.68
CA GLN A 419 -21.47 -50.60 -24.65
C GLN A 419 -21.83 -49.15 -24.99
N THR A 420 -23.11 -48.88 -25.25
CA THR A 420 -23.61 -47.51 -25.49
C THR A 420 -23.37 -46.61 -24.28
N GLY A 421 -23.70 -47.09 -23.08
CA GLY A 421 -23.48 -46.35 -21.83
C GLY A 421 -22.00 -46.02 -21.60
N SER A 422 -21.10 -46.98 -21.86
CA SER A 422 -19.66 -46.78 -21.72
C SER A 422 -19.09 -45.81 -22.75
N SER A 423 -19.62 -45.81 -23.99
CA SER A 423 -19.23 -44.84 -25.03
C SER A 423 -19.66 -43.41 -24.65
N ASN A 424 -20.86 -43.27 -24.09
CA ASN A 424 -21.36 -41.99 -23.59
C ASN A 424 -20.52 -41.48 -22.40
N LEU A 425 -20.15 -42.37 -21.47
CA LEU A 425 -19.25 -42.04 -20.37
C LEU A 425 -17.89 -41.56 -20.91
N ASP A 426 -17.30 -42.31 -21.84
CA ASP A 426 -16.02 -41.95 -22.45
C ASP A 426 -16.07 -40.58 -23.16
N THR A 427 -17.15 -40.30 -23.86
CA THR A 427 -17.40 -38.99 -24.50
C THR A 427 -17.57 -37.88 -23.46
N GLY A 428 -18.35 -38.13 -22.41
CA GLY A 428 -18.59 -37.18 -21.31
C GLY A 428 -17.29 -36.80 -20.59
N VAL A 429 -16.49 -37.79 -20.20
CA VAL A 429 -15.16 -37.56 -19.60
C VAL A 429 -14.25 -36.78 -20.55
N GLY A 430 -14.32 -37.03 -21.85
CA GLY A 430 -13.60 -36.25 -22.86
C GLY A 430 -13.99 -34.76 -22.84
N LYS A 431 -15.30 -34.45 -22.76
CA LYS A 431 -15.77 -33.06 -22.66
C LYS A 431 -15.33 -32.40 -21.36
N LEU A 432 -15.42 -33.10 -20.22
CA LEU A 432 -14.91 -32.58 -18.94
C LEU A 432 -13.41 -32.27 -19.01
N LYS A 433 -12.61 -33.16 -19.63
CA LYS A 433 -11.17 -32.95 -19.80
C LYS A 433 -10.87 -31.65 -20.56
N THR A 434 -11.52 -31.44 -21.71
CA THR A 434 -11.37 -30.20 -22.48
C THR A 434 -11.83 -28.97 -21.68
N GLY A 435 -12.90 -29.09 -20.89
CA GLY A 435 -13.34 -28.02 -19.98
C GLY A 435 -12.28 -27.66 -18.92
N ALA A 436 -11.63 -28.66 -18.33
CA ALA A 436 -10.55 -28.46 -17.36
C ALA A 436 -9.30 -27.84 -17.98
N GLU A 437 -8.93 -28.24 -19.21
CA GLU A 437 -7.83 -27.62 -19.97
C GLU A 437 -8.11 -26.14 -20.29
N ASN A 438 -9.35 -25.81 -20.68
CA ASN A 438 -9.76 -24.42 -20.91
C ASN A 438 -9.76 -23.59 -19.62
N LEU A 439 -10.20 -24.18 -18.51
CA LEU A 439 -10.17 -23.53 -17.19
C LEU A 439 -8.72 -23.22 -16.77
N ASP A 440 -7.81 -24.17 -16.95
CA ASP A 440 -6.37 -23.97 -16.68
C ASP A 440 -5.82 -22.81 -17.50
N GLY A 441 -6.07 -22.79 -18.82
CA GLY A 441 -5.67 -21.69 -19.69
C GLY A 441 -6.27 -20.32 -19.30
N GLY A 442 -7.53 -20.30 -18.87
CA GLY A 442 -8.19 -19.10 -18.35
C GLY A 442 -7.56 -18.60 -17.04
N LEU A 443 -7.21 -19.51 -16.13
CA LEU A 443 -6.54 -19.20 -14.87
C LEU A 443 -5.12 -18.69 -15.07
N PHE A 444 -4.39 -19.16 -16.10
CA PHE A 444 -3.12 -18.57 -16.50
C PHE A 444 -3.28 -17.09 -16.86
N ARG A 445 -4.22 -16.76 -17.75
CA ARG A 445 -4.47 -15.36 -18.18
C ARG A 445 -4.91 -14.48 -17.02
N LEU A 446 -5.78 -15.00 -16.14
CA LEU A 446 -6.23 -14.28 -14.95
C LEU A 446 -5.07 -14.08 -13.95
N GLY A 447 -4.20 -15.07 -13.81
CA GLY A 447 -3.01 -15.00 -12.97
C GLY A 447 -2.01 -13.95 -13.44
N ASP A 448 -1.75 -13.89 -14.75
CA ASP A 448 -0.86 -12.88 -15.34
C ASP A 448 -1.42 -11.46 -15.16
N GLY A 449 -2.71 -11.25 -15.47
CA GLY A 449 -3.35 -9.94 -15.28
C GLY A 449 -3.43 -9.51 -13.81
N SER A 450 -3.63 -10.46 -12.90
CA SER A 450 -3.62 -10.18 -11.45
C SER A 450 -2.22 -9.88 -10.93
N ALA A 451 -1.18 -10.49 -11.50
CA ALA A 451 0.21 -10.18 -11.20
C ALA A 451 0.60 -8.78 -11.69
N GLU A 452 0.14 -8.38 -12.87
CA GLU A 452 0.33 -7.03 -13.40
C GLU A 452 -0.38 -5.98 -12.54
N LEU A 453 -1.62 -6.24 -12.12
CA LEU A 453 -2.35 -5.38 -11.19
C LEU A 453 -1.64 -5.24 -9.84
N ALA A 454 -1.20 -6.36 -9.25
CA ALA A 454 -0.48 -6.36 -7.98
C ALA A 454 0.83 -5.57 -8.08
N GLN A 455 1.59 -5.75 -9.18
CA GLN A 455 2.80 -4.98 -9.42
C GLN A 455 2.50 -3.49 -9.57
N GLY A 456 1.50 -3.12 -10.39
CA GLY A 456 1.16 -1.72 -10.62
C GLY A 456 0.66 -1.01 -9.35
N LEU A 457 -0.04 -1.71 -8.47
CA LEU A 457 -0.45 -1.17 -7.16
C LEU A 457 0.74 -0.99 -6.22
N ASN A 458 1.64 -1.98 -6.12
CA ASN A 458 2.87 -1.86 -5.31
C ASN A 458 3.76 -0.70 -5.84
N ASP A 459 3.97 -0.60 -7.15
CA ASP A 459 4.68 0.52 -7.77
C ASP A 459 4.00 1.87 -7.50
N GLY A 460 2.67 1.87 -7.35
CA GLY A 460 1.88 3.03 -6.98
C GLY A 460 2.11 3.46 -5.55
N VAL A 461 2.13 2.51 -4.60
CA VAL A 461 2.49 2.73 -3.20
C VAL A 461 3.86 3.39 -3.10
N ASP A 462 4.87 2.84 -3.78
CA ASP A 462 6.23 3.36 -3.77
C ASP A 462 6.35 4.80 -4.31
N LYS A 463 5.40 5.23 -5.17
CA LYS A 463 5.36 6.58 -5.74
C LYS A 463 4.56 7.58 -4.93
N ILE A 464 3.64 7.12 -4.08
CA ILE A 464 2.85 8.01 -3.22
C ILE A 464 3.66 8.22 -1.93
N PRO A 465 4.10 9.44 -1.63
CA PRO A 465 4.88 9.67 -0.43
C PRO A 465 4.03 9.46 0.82
N ASP A 466 4.51 8.65 1.76
CA ASP A 466 4.03 8.65 3.13
C ASP A 466 4.96 9.50 4.00
N TYR A 467 4.46 10.66 4.42
CA TYR A 467 5.22 11.56 5.27
C TYR A 467 4.77 11.40 6.71
N ASP A 468 5.71 11.12 7.60
CA ASP A 468 5.44 11.19 9.02
C ASP A 468 5.10 12.63 9.46
N LYS A 469 4.61 12.78 10.69
CA LYS A 469 4.19 14.10 11.19
C LYS A 469 5.33 15.13 11.12
N LYS A 470 6.57 14.72 11.36
CA LYS A 470 7.72 15.63 11.41
C LYS A 470 8.09 16.12 10.01
N ASP A 471 8.08 15.23 9.03
CA ASP A 471 8.34 15.57 7.62
C ASP A 471 7.23 16.45 7.04
N ARG A 472 5.97 16.15 7.37
CA ARG A 472 4.84 17.02 7.02
C ARG A 472 5.01 18.40 7.63
N ASP A 473 5.29 18.50 8.92
CA ASP A 473 5.46 19.77 9.61
C ASP A 473 6.58 20.60 8.97
N ALA A 474 7.74 19.99 8.67
CA ALA A 474 8.87 20.67 8.05
C ALA A 474 8.56 21.18 6.62
N ARG A 475 7.93 20.34 5.79
CA ARG A 475 7.56 20.72 4.42
C ARG A 475 6.48 21.79 4.40
N THR A 476 5.49 21.65 5.27
CA THR A 476 4.39 22.60 5.41
C THR A 476 4.91 23.96 5.87
N ASP A 477 5.90 23.99 6.77
CA ASP A 477 6.54 25.23 7.20
C ASP A 477 7.22 25.97 6.04
N VAL A 478 8.02 25.25 5.25
CA VAL A 478 8.71 25.83 4.07
C VAL A 478 7.73 26.25 2.98
N MET A 479 6.65 25.49 2.75
CA MET A 479 5.67 25.81 1.71
C MET A 479 4.71 26.94 2.10
N ALA A 480 4.41 27.10 3.40
CA ALA A 480 3.54 28.16 3.90
C ALA A 480 4.25 29.52 4.00
N ASP A 481 5.59 29.53 4.08
CA ASP A 481 6.42 30.74 4.03
C ASP A 481 7.72 30.50 3.25
N PRO A 482 7.64 30.37 1.90
CA PRO A 482 8.77 29.96 1.07
C PRO A 482 9.86 31.02 0.92
N VAL A 483 9.57 32.28 1.27
CA VAL A 483 10.51 33.40 1.16
C VAL A 483 10.56 34.13 2.49
N GLN A 484 11.39 33.62 3.38
CA GLN A 484 11.65 34.29 4.65
C GLN A 484 12.53 35.51 4.44
N LEU A 485 12.09 36.65 4.98
CA LEU A 485 12.94 37.83 5.06
C LEU A 485 14.02 37.60 6.11
N ALA A 486 15.21 37.20 5.68
CA ALA A 486 16.41 37.15 6.52
C ALA A 486 16.89 38.57 6.85
N SER A 487 16.13 39.29 7.67
CA SER A 487 16.51 40.62 8.14
C SER A 487 17.46 40.50 9.32
N LYS A 488 18.69 40.99 9.15
CA LYS A 488 19.64 41.17 10.25
C LYS A 488 19.93 42.66 10.37
N SER A 489 19.44 43.26 11.44
CA SER A 489 19.81 44.63 11.76
C SER A 489 21.24 44.67 12.29
N LEU A 490 22.12 45.36 11.57
CA LEU A 490 23.47 45.66 12.04
C LEU A 490 23.38 46.93 12.90
N HIS A 491 23.80 46.84 14.17
CA HIS A 491 23.81 47.98 15.10
C HIS A 491 22.42 48.58 15.36
N ALA A 492 21.46 47.73 15.71
CA ALA A 492 20.08 48.12 15.97
C ALA A 492 19.97 49.13 17.12
N ALA A 493 19.21 50.20 16.90
CA ALA A 493 18.74 51.03 17.99
C ALA A 493 17.60 50.30 18.72
N PRO A 494 17.66 50.12 20.06
CA PRO A 494 16.67 49.35 20.80
C PRO A 494 15.30 50.03 20.89
N ASN A 495 15.24 51.35 20.72
CA ASN A 495 14.02 52.13 20.76
C ASN A 495 14.15 53.39 19.90
N TYR A 496 13.02 54.06 19.69
CA TYR A 496 12.94 55.27 18.88
C TYR A 496 13.84 56.40 19.40
N GLY A 497 13.86 56.63 20.71
CA GLY A 497 14.67 57.66 21.35
C GLY A 497 16.18 57.48 21.11
N THR A 498 16.68 56.24 21.16
CA THR A 498 18.11 55.96 20.89
C THR A 498 18.48 56.31 19.45
N GLY A 499 17.60 56.04 18.48
CA GLY A 499 17.80 56.40 17.08
C GLY A 499 17.84 57.91 16.83
N PHE A 500 17.09 58.69 17.62
CA PHE A 500 17.02 60.16 17.52
C PHE A 500 18.00 60.91 18.41
N ALA A 501 18.63 60.27 19.39
CA ALA A 501 19.60 60.89 20.29
C ALA A 501 20.75 61.63 19.55
N PRO A 502 21.34 61.09 18.46
CA PRO A 502 22.35 61.79 17.65
C PRO A 502 21.92 63.16 17.11
N TYR A 503 20.62 63.43 17.02
CA TYR A 503 20.07 64.70 16.54
C TYR A 503 19.75 65.68 17.67
N PHE A 504 19.11 65.22 18.74
CA PHE A 504 18.70 66.09 19.86
C PHE A 504 19.86 66.50 20.77
N ILE A 505 20.87 65.64 20.95
CA ILE A 505 22.04 65.95 21.78
C ILE A 505 22.78 67.19 21.21
N PRO A 506 23.23 67.22 19.94
CA PRO A 506 23.91 68.39 19.38
C PRO A 506 23.02 69.63 19.33
N LEU A 507 21.73 69.48 19.03
CA LEU A 507 20.78 70.59 19.04
C LEU A 507 20.79 71.30 20.41
N SER A 508 20.68 70.53 21.49
CA SER A 508 20.69 71.07 22.86
C SER A 508 22.01 71.78 23.20
N LEU A 509 23.14 71.28 22.71
CA LEU A 509 24.46 71.89 22.92
C LEU A 509 24.64 73.19 22.11
N TRP A 510 24.12 73.25 20.89
CA TRP A 510 24.11 74.49 20.10
C TRP A 510 23.29 75.57 20.79
N VAL A 511 22.08 75.24 21.24
CA VAL A 511 21.22 76.16 21.98
C VAL A 511 21.90 76.57 23.30
N GLY A 512 22.54 75.64 23.99
CA GLY A 512 23.37 75.92 25.17
C GLY A 512 24.45 76.96 24.91
N ALA A 513 25.21 76.81 23.81
CA ALA A 513 26.23 77.77 23.40
C ALA A 513 25.64 79.13 23.01
N MET A 514 24.51 79.14 22.29
CA MET A 514 23.79 80.36 21.91
C MET A 514 23.37 81.17 23.15
N VAL A 515 22.74 80.53 24.14
CA VAL A 515 22.32 81.20 25.37
C VAL A 515 23.52 81.60 26.24
N ALA A 516 24.59 80.79 26.25
CA ALA A 516 25.82 81.14 26.96
C ALA A 516 26.40 82.48 26.47
N TYR A 517 26.41 82.75 25.16
CA TYR A 517 26.85 84.03 24.61
C TYR A 517 25.82 85.17 24.66
N MET A 518 24.59 84.90 25.11
CA MET A 518 23.68 85.97 25.54
C MET A 518 24.08 86.53 26.92
N LEU A 519 24.62 85.68 27.79
CA LEU A 519 25.06 86.04 29.15
C LEU A 519 26.54 86.45 29.21
N ILE A 520 27.40 85.77 28.47
CA ILE A 520 28.85 85.97 28.44
C ILE A 520 29.21 86.75 27.17
N GLN A 521 30.01 87.81 27.32
CA GLN A 521 30.41 88.61 26.16
C GLN A 521 31.39 87.83 25.28
N PRO A 522 31.20 87.79 23.94
CA PRO A 522 32.01 86.99 23.04
C PRO A 522 33.47 87.47 22.94
N LEU A 523 33.74 88.75 23.23
CA LEU A 523 35.09 89.32 23.32
C LEU A 523 35.25 90.05 24.66
N ASN A 524 36.38 89.82 25.35
CA ASN A 524 36.66 90.49 26.61
C ASN A 524 37.00 91.98 26.37
N ARG A 525 36.11 92.89 26.80
CA ARG A 525 36.27 94.35 26.65
C ARG A 525 37.56 94.87 27.28
N ARG A 526 37.98 94.31 28.42
CA ARG A 526 39.21 94.74 29.12
C ARG A 526 40.46 94.34 28.34
N ALA A 527 40.46 93.14 27.77
CA ALA A 527 41.59 92.65 26.97
C ALA A 527 41.70 93.40 25.62
N LEU A 528 40.57 93.80 25.03
CA LEU A 528 40.51 94.67 23.85
C LEU A 528 41.10 96.06 24.14
N ALA A 529 40.69 96.68 25.26
CA ALA A 529 41.17 97.99 25.68
C ALA A 529 42.66 97.99 26.07
N ALA A 530 43.15 96.89 26.65
CA ALA A 530 44.54 96.73 27.07
C ALA A 530 45.51 96.30 25.93
N GLY A 531 45.07 96.30 24.66
CA GLY A 531 45.94 95.98 23.52
C GLY A 531 46.48 94.54 23.48
N ALA A 532 45.81 93.57 24.11
CA ALA A 532 46.26 92.19 24.11
C ALA A 532 46.26 91.58 22.69
N SER A 533 47.13 90.60 22.41
CA SER A 533 47.15 89.89 21.12
C SER A 533 45.77 89.35 20.75
N SER A 534 45.34 89.57 19.51
CA SER A 534 43.96 89.30 19.05
C SER A 534 43.56 87.81 19.17
N TRP A 535 44.51 86.88 18.99
CA TRP A 535 44.27 85.44 19.23
C TRP A 535 44.01 85.13 20.72
N ARG A 536 44.72 85.81 21.63
CA ARG A 536 44.50 85.64 23.08
C ARG A 536 43.13 86.17 23.51
N ILE A 537 42.64 87.23 22.87
CA ILE A 537 41.31 87.80 23.13
C ILE A 537 40.22 86.81 22.67
N ALA A 538 40.35 86.27 21.45
CA ALA A 538 39.43 85.25 20.94
C ALA A 538 39.38 84.02 21.85
N PHE A 539 40.54 83.46 22.19
CA PHE A 539 40.62 82.28 23.06
C PHE A 539 40.11 82.54 24.49
N ALA A 540 40.39 83.72 25.07
CA ALA A 540 39.91 84.07 26.41
C ALA A 540 38.39 84.27 26.47
N GLY A 541 37.75 84.72 25.38
CA GLY A 541 36.29 84.80 25.26
C GLY A 541 35.63 83.43 25.03
N TRP A 542 36.33 82.52 24.36
CA TRP A 542 35.85 81.18 24.04
C TRP A 542 35.88 80.21 25.24
N LEU A 543 37.00 80.20 25.96
CA LEU A 543 37.31 79.19 26.98
C LEU A 543 36.24 79.04 28.07
N PRO A 544 35.63 80.11 28.62
CA PRO A 544 34.57 79.96 29.62
C PRO A 544 33.33 79.23 29.09
N VAL A 545 32.90 79.55 27.87
CA VAL A 545 31.72 78.92 27.26
C VAL A 545 32.02 77.47 26.88
N ALA A 546 33.21 77.19 26.34
CA ALA A 546 33.66 75.82 26.06
C ALA A 546 33.73 74.97 27.34
N ALA A 547 34.22 75.52 28.45
CA ALA A 547 34.28 74.83 29.74
C ALA A 547 32.89 74.55 30.32
N ILE A 548 31.99 75.55 30.33
CA ILE A 548 30.60 75.39 30.77
C ILE A 548 29.90 74.35 29.89
N GLY A 549 30.07 74.43 28.58
CA GLY A 549 29.45 73.49 27.66
C GLY A 549 29.97 72.06 27.81
N THR A 550 31.26 71.87 28.14
CA THR A 550 31.80 70.54 28.43
C THR A 550 31.18 69.96 29.72
N ALA A 551 30.96 70.81 30.73
CA ALA A 551 30.20 70.40 31.92
C ALA A 551 28.72 70.08 31.59
N GLN A 552 28.10 70.83 30.66
CA GLN A 552 26.76 70.53 30.15
C GLN A 552 26.69 69.16 29.46
N VAL A 553 27.73 68.77 28.70
CA VAL A 553 27.82 67.43 28.11
C VAL A 553 27.77 66.36 29.19
N GLY A 554 28.58 66.50 30.26
CA GLY A 554 28.57 65.55 31.38
C GLY A 554 27.20 65.44 32.04
N ALA A 555 26.57 66.57 32.35
CA ALA A 555 25.23 66.60 32.96
C ALA A 555 24.16 65.99 32.03
N LEU A 556 24.18 66.33 30.74
CA LEU A 556 23.27 65.79 29.74
C LEU A 556 23.42 64.29 29.60
N MET A 557 24.65 63.80 29.40
CA MET A 557 24.90 62.38 29.22
C MET A 557 24.59 61.57 30.47
N ALA A 558 24.80 62.14 31.67
CA ALA A 558 24.39 61.52 32.92
C ALA A 558 22.88 61.26 32.97
N VAL A 559 22.07 62.28 32.67
CA VAL A 559 20.61 62.16 32.67
C VAL A 559 20.13 61.24 31.55
N LEU A 560 20.72 61.30 30.37
CA LEU A 560 20.34 60.40 29.27
C LEU A 560 20.68 58.94 29.57
N HIS A 561 21.85 58.68 30.14
CA HIS A 561 22.29 57.32 30.44
C HIS A 561 21.53 56.72 31.62
N TRP A 562 21.48 57.42 32.77
CA TRP A 562 20.85 56.89 34.00
C TRP A 562 19.35 57.18 34.11
N GLY A 563 18.87 58.26 33.51
CA GLY A 563 17.45 58.65 33.56
C GLY A 563 16.61 57.99 32.47
N LEU A 564 17.10 57.99 31.22
CA LEU A 564 16.38 57.40 30.08
C LEU A 564 16.88 55.99 29.70
N GLY A 565 18.06 55.58 30.18
CA GLY A 565 18.63 54.28 29.83
C GLY A 565 19.36 54.27 28.48
N LEU A 566 19.86 55.41 28.00
CA LEU A 566 20.62 55.50 26.75
C LEU A 566 21.90 54.65 26.84
N GLN A 567 21.93 53.53 26.13
CA GLN A 567 23.13 52.70 26.00
C GLN A 567 23.99 53.23 24.86
N MET A 568 25.29 53.40 25.13
CA MET A 568 26.25 53.90 24.16
C MET A 568 27.28 52.81 23.89
N ALA A 569 27.42 52.41 22.63
CA ALA A 569 28.44 51.45 22.19
C ALA A 569 29.86 51.90 22.58
N HIS A 570 30.14 53.19 22.48
CA HIS A 570 31.45 53.77 22.79
C HIS A 570 31.33 54.97 23.73
N ALA A 571 30.87 54.76 24.98
CA ALA A 571 30.58 55.84 25.95
C ALA A 571 31.69 56.90 26.11
N ALA A 572 32.95 56.49 26.28
CA ALA A 572 34.07 57.43 26.40
C ALA A 572 34.29 58.23 25.11
N GLY A 573 34.17 57.57 23.95
CA GLY A 573 34.23 58.21 22.64
C GLY A 573 33.10 59.22 22.44
N THR A 574 31.88 58.89 22.85
CA THR A 574 30.71 59.79 22.82
C THR A 574 30.96 61.06 23.62
N ILE A 575 31.41 60.94 24.87
CA ILE A 575 31.67 62.11 25.73
C ILE A 575 32.79 62.98 25.15
N GLY A 576 33.90 62.37 24.72
CA GLY A 576 35.02 63.09 24.11
C GLY A 576 34.63 63.81 22.81
N PHE A 577 33.87 63.12 21.95
CA PHE A 577 33.35 63.70 20.70
C PHE A 577 32.40 64.87 20.99
N LEU A 578 31.48 64.72 21.94
CA LEU A 578 30.56 65.81 22.32
C LEU A 578 31.28 67.01 22.93
N ALA A 579 32.36 66.81 23.69
CA ALA A 579 33.18 67.93 24.17
C ALA A 579 33.80 68.73 22.99
N LEU A 580 34.27 68.03 21.95
CA LEU A 580 34.75 68.66 20.71
C LEU A 580 33.63 69.38 19.95
N VAL A 581 32.43 68.79 19.89
CA VAL A 581 31.24 69.41 19.30
C VAL A 581 30.91 70.72 20.01
N THR A 582 30.87 70.71 21.34
CA THR A 582 30.65 71.91 22.15
C THR A 582 31.70 72.97 21.85
N CYS A 583 32.97 72.58 21.76
CA CYS A 583 34.07 73.47 21.43
C CYS A 583 33.88 74.16 20.07
N CYS A 584 33.48 73.38 19.05
CA CYS A 584 33.20 73.85 17.71
C CYS A 584 32.00 74.80 17.67
N PHE A 585 30.87 74.39 18.24
CA PHE A 585 29.66 75.22 18.30
C PHE A 585 29.91 76.53 19.05
N ALA A 586 30.61 76.47 20.19
CA ALA A 586 30.98 77.67 20.93
C ALA A 586 31.87 78.62 20.10
N ALA A 587 32.80 78.10 19.30
CA ALA A 587 33.67 78.94 18.45
C ALA A 587 32.89 79.62 17.32
N ILE A 588 32.00 78.88 16.64
CA ILE A 588 31.16 79.43 15.56
C ILE A 588 30.20 80.49 16.09
N VAL A 589 29.50 80.19 17.19
CA VAL A 589 28.57 81.12 17.83
C VAL A 589 29.30 82.36 18.34
N GLN A 590 30.51 82.20 18.90
CA GLN A 590 31.35 83.31 19.31
C GLN A 590 31.70 84.20 18.13
N TRP A 591 32.17 83.61 17.02
CA TRP A 591 32.58 84.36 15.85
C TRP A 591 31.43 85.20 15.28
N LEU A 592 30.26 84.60 15.09
CA LEU A 592 29.07 85.28 14.55
C LEU A 592 28.66 86.46 15.45
N ASN A 593 28.60 86.25 16.77
CA ASN A 593 28.29 87.32 17.73
C ASN A 593 29.39 88.39 17.80
N ALA A 594 30.66 87.98 17.73
CA ALA A 594 31.80 88.89 17.76
C ALA A 594 31.85 89.76 16.50
N CYS A 595 31.52 89.21 15.33
CA CYS A 595 31.57 89.90 14.05
C CYS A 595 30.38 90.85 13.87
N PHE A 596 29.17 90.35 14.06
CA PHE A 596 27.94 91.05 13.67
C PHE A 596 27.16 91.66 14.86
N GLY A 597 27.64 91.50 16.10
CA GLY A 597 26.97 92.08 17.27
C GLY A 597 25.56 91.53 17.47
N ALA A 598 24.56 92.41 17.59
CA ALA A 598 23.15 92.00 17.78
C ALA A 598 22.61 91.16 16.60
N ALA A 599 22.95 91.53 15.35
CA ALA A 599 22.59 90.75 14.16
C ALA A 599 23.23 89.35 14.17
N GLY A 600 24.37 89.19 14.84
CA GLY A 600 25.04 87.89 15.00
C GLY A 600 24.18 86.86 15.73
N ARG A 601 23.32 87.30 16.67
CA ARG A 601 22.38 86.40 17.38
C ARG A 601 21.32 85.83 16.44
N ILE A 602 20.83 86.65 15.51
CA ILE A 602 19.87 86.21 14.49
C ILE A 602 20.55 85.25 13.52
N LEU A 603 21.78 85.53 13.09
CA LEU A 603 22.53 84.63 12.21
C LEU A 603 22.80 83.27 12.85
N VAL A 604 23.09 83.22 14.16
CA VAL A 604 23.23 81.94 14.88
C VAL A 604 21.94 81.11 14.82
N LEU A 605 20.77 81.76 14.90
CA LEU A 605 19.48 81.09 14.75
C LEU A 605 19.23 80.63 13.30
N VAL A 606 19.58 81.44 12.30
CA VAL A 606 19.48 81.06 10.88
C VAL A 606 20.34 79.84 10.58
N VAL A 607 21.59 79.83 11.05
CA VAL A 607 22.50 78.68 10.89
C VAL A 607 21.94 77.46 11.62
N LEU A 608 21.33 77.62 12.80
CA LEU A 608 20.65 76.53 13.48
C LEU A 608 19.52 75.93 12.62
N MET A 609 18.66 76.76 12.03
CA MET A 609 17.56 76.30 11.17
C MET A 609 18.05 75.55 9.94
N LEU A 610 19.12 76.03 9.29
CA LEU A 610 19.75 75.33 8.15
C LEU A 610 20.36 73.99 8.57
N GLN A 611 20.98 73.92 9.76
CA GLN A 611 21.52 72.68 10.29
C GLN A 611 20.43 71.66 10.62
N LEU A 612 19.32 72.07 11.23
CA LEU A 612 18.22 71.17 11.56
C LEU A 612 17.63 70.47 10.34
N THR A 613 17.46 71.22 9.25
CA THR A 613 16.89 70.71 7.99
C THR A 613 17.88 69.91 7.16
N SER A 614 19.19 70.14 7.33
CA SER A 614 20.20 69.54 6.47
C SER A 614 21.03 68.46 7.16
N ALA A 615 21.06 68.33 8.49
CA ALA A 615 21.97 67.40 9.17
C ALA A 615 21.60 65.91 9.01
N GLY A 616 20.49 65.59 8.34
CA GLY A 616 20.06 64.21 8.11
C GLY A 616 19.66 63.47 9.38
N GLY A 617 19.22 64.19 10.41
CA GLY A 617 18.94 63.65 11.75
C GLY A 617 17.66 62.83 11.84
N THR A 618 16.56 63.35 11.30
CA THR A 618 15.23 62.71 11.35
C THR A 618 14.95 61.83 10.14
N TYR A 619 15.32 62.31 8.95
CA TYR A 619 15.24 61.61 7.69
C TYR A 619 16.60 61.61 6.99
N PRO A 620 16.90 60.62 6.14
CA PRO A 620 18.09 60.67 5.30
C PRO A 620 18.08 61.95 4.45
N VAL A 621 19.20 62.66 4.38
CA VAL A 621 19.28 63.95 3.65
C VAL A 621 18.96 63.81 2.16
N GLN A 622 19.12 62.60 1.61
CA GLN A 622 18.80 62.25 0.22
C GLN A 622 17.30 62.37 -0.09
N THR A 623 16.43 62.32 0.92
CA THR A 623 14.99 62.52 0.73
C THR A 623 14.58 64.00 0.82
N SER A 624 15.51 64.91 1.09
CA SER A 624 15.26 66.35 1.18
C SER A 624 15.39 67.05 -0.19
N PRO A 625 14.75 68.22 -0.38
CA PRO A 625 14.95 69.04 -1.58
C PRO A 625 16.44 69.35 -1.84
N GLY A 626 16.82 69.50 -3.11
CA GLY A 626 18.23 69.60 -3.54
C GLY A 626 19.05 70.71 -2.86
N PHE A 627 18.42 71.80 -2.44
CA PHE A 627 19.07 72.87 -1.66
C PHE A 627 19.69 72.34 -0.35
N PHE A 628 18.93 71.57 0.43
CA PHE A 628 19.40 71.04 1.73
C PHE A 628 20.47 69.96 1.54
N GLY A 629 20.36 69.15 0.48
CA GLY A 629 21.40 68.21 0.08
C GLY A 629 22.72 68.89 -0.31
N ALA A 630 22.66 70.05 -0.97
CA ALA A 630 23.84 70.81 -1.38
C ALA A 630 24.60 71.45 -0.20
N ILE A 631 23.88 71.94 0.82
CA ILE A 631 24.51 72.57 2.00
C ILE A 631 24.93 71.56 3.08
N HIS A 632 24.38 70.35 3.07
CA HIS A 632 24.70 69.26 4.00
C HIS A 632 26.19 69.08 4.32
N PRO A 633 27.12 68.92 3.35
CA PRO A 633 28.54 68.71 3.65
C PRO A 633 29.24 69.93 4.24
N TYR A 634 28.65 71.13 4.17
CA TYR A 634 29.28 72.37 4.66
C TYR A 634 28.84 72.76 6.07
N LEU A 635 28.00 71.93 6.71
CA LEU A 635 27.44 72.21 8.03
C LEU A 635 28.09 71.29 9.06
N PRO A 636 28.57 71.81 10.21
CA PRO A 636 29.24 70.99 11.20
C PRO A 636 28.29 69.93 11.80
N MET A 637 27.01 70.27 12.01
CA MET A 637 26.01 69.34 12.58
C MET A 637 25.84 68.04 11.77
N THR A 638 26.06 68.05 10.46
CA THR A 638 26.08 66.85 9.60
C THR A 638 27.05 65.79 10.10
N TYR A 639 28.28 66.20 10.37
CA TYR A 639 29.33 65.32 10.87
C TYR A 639 29.10 64.90 12.32
N VAL A 640 28.43 65.75 13.10
CA VAL A 640 28.06 65.43 14.48
C VAL A 640 27.03 64.31 14.52
N VAL A 641 25.94 64.43 13.74
CA VAL A 641 24.87 63.43 13.71
C VAL A 641 25.41 62.08 13.25
N GLU A 642 26.20 62.04 12.18
CA GLU A 642 26.78 60.78 11.68
C GLU A 642 27.78 60.17 12.68
N GLY A 643 28.66 60.99 13.28
CA GLY A 643 29.60 60.53 14.29
C GLY A 643 28.90 59.96 15.54
N LEU A 644 27.86 60.64 16.03
CA LEU A 644 27.11 60.18 17.19
C LEU A 644 26.32 58.90 16.92
N ARG A 645 25.79 58.68 15.71
CA ARG A 645 25.17 57.39 15.35
C ARG A 645 26.15 56.25 15.58
N ARG A 646 27.38 56.36 15.05
CA ARG A 646 28.41 55.32 15.20
C ARG A 646 28.87 55.12 16.64
N LEU A 647 28.89 56.18 17.44
CA LEU A 647 29.29 56.11 18.84
C LEU A 647 28.18 55.58 19.76
N ILE A 648 26.92 55.85 19.46
CA ILE A 648 25.76 55.44 20.26
C ILE A 648 25.30 54.04 19.86
N THR A 649 24.90 53.82 18.60
CA THR A 649 24.34 52.53 18.14
C THR A 649 25.42 51.56 17.66
N GLY A 650 26.59 52.06 17.25
CA GLY A 650 27.74 51.26 16.81
C GLY A 650 28.05 51.39 15.30
N GLY A 651 29.20 50.85 14.89
CA GLY A 651 29.64 50.82 13.50
C GLY A 651 31.10 51.27 13.32
N PRO A 652 31.57 51.43 12.07
CA PRO A 652 32.94 51.86 11.80
C PRO A 652 33.19 53.26 12.34
N LEU A 653 34.36 53.47 12.95
CA LEU A 653 34.76 54.74 13.55
C LEU A 653 35.35 55.74 12.55
N THR A 654 35.54 55.37 11.28
CA THR A 654 36.08 56.27 10.24
C THR A 654 35.29 57.59 10.12
N PRO A 655 33.93 57.59 10.08
CA PRO A 655 33.15 58.82 10.07
C PRO A 655 33.32 59.66 11.35
N VAL A 656 33.59 59.01 12.49
CA VAL A 656 33.87 59.71 13.76
C VAL A 656 35.18 60.48 13.66
N TRP A 657 36.25 59.85 13.17
CA TRP A 657 37.55 60.50 12.99
C TRP A 657 37.49 61.64 11.95
N LEU A 658 36.79 61.43 10.84
CA LEU A 658 36.53 62.50 9.87
C LEU A 658 35.76 63.65 10.52
N GLY A 659 34.71 63.34 11.30
CA GLY A 659 33.96 64.34 12.05
C GLY A 659 34.85 65.10 13.02
N CYS A 660 35.74 64.43 13.75
CA CYS A 660 36.72 65.08 14.62
C CYS A 660 37.60 66.07 13.85
N ALA A 661 38.16 65.66 12.72
CA ALA A 661 39.02 66.51 11.89
C ALA A 661 38.27 67.74 11.36
N VAL A 662 37.06 67.53 10.84
CA VAL A 662 36.21 68.61 10.32
C VAL A 662 35.79 69.58 11.43
N LEU A 663 35.34 69.08 12.58
CA LEU A 663 34.95 69.93 13.72
C LEU A 663 36.14 70.70 14.30
N ALA A 664 37.33 70.09 14.34
CA ALA A 664 38.55 70.79 14.72
C ALA A 664 38.90 71.90 13.73
N ALA A 665 38.78 71.65 12.41
CA ALA A 665 38.99 72.66 11.38
C ALA A 665 37.99 73.82 11.50
N PHE A 666 36.70 73.54 11.72
CA PHE A 666 35.69 74.58 12.00
C PHE A 666 36.02 75.37 13.25
N THR A 667 36.46 74.71 14.32
CA THR A 667 36.85 75.37 15.59
C THR A 667 38.02 76.33 15.37
N VAL A 668 39.09 75.86 14.73
CA VAL A 668 40.29 76.67 14.44
C VAL A 668 39.94 77.82 13.49
N GLY A 669 39.18 77.56 12.43
CA GLY A 669 38.73 78.56 11.47
C GLY A 669 37.87 79.65 12.13
N ALA A 670 36.88 79.29 12.94
CA ALA A 670 36.02 80.24 13.63
C ALA A 670 36.80 81.07 14.68
N LEU A 671 37.75 80.47 15.41
CA LEU A 671 38.62 81.21 16.32
C LEU A 671 39.57 82.15 15.57
N ALA A 672 40.09 81.75 14.41
CA ALA A 672 40.94 82.60 13.57
C ALA A 672 40.15 83.80 13.05
N LEU A 673 38.93 83.58 12.57
CA LEU A 673 38.02 84.64 12.16
C LEU A 673 37.62 85.54 13.34
N THR A 674 37.42 84.98 14.54
CA THR A 674 37.19 85.76 15.76
C THR A 674 38.39 86.62 16.13
N ALA A 675 39.61 86.08 16.01
CA ALA A 675 40.84 86.82 16.25
C ALA A 675 41.03 87.95 15.23
N PHE A 676 40.70 87.71 13.96
CA PHE A 676 40.68 88.73 12.92
C PHE A 676 39.67 89.85 13.23
N THR A 677 38.45 89.48 13.65
CA THR A 677 37.43 90.43 14.10
C THR A 677 37.90 91.22 15.33
N ALA A 678 38.56 90.56 16.28
CA ALA A 678 39.14 91.24 17.45
C ALA A 678 40.21 92.26 17.03
N ARG A 679 41.09 91.91 16.07
CA ARG A 679 42.09 92.82 15.52
C ARG A 679 41.45 94.03 14.84
N ARG A 680 40.42 93.82 14.01
CA ARG A 680 39.64 94.92 13.41
C ARG A 680 39.01 95.81 14.49
N LYS A 681 38.49 95.22 15.56
CA LYS A 681 37.90 95.93 16.70
C LYS A 681 38.93 96.56 17.65
N GLN A 682 40.23 96.41 17.44
CA GLN A 682 41.26 97.17 18.16
C GLN A 682 41.56 98.52 17.50
N VAL A 683 41.17 98.70 16.23
CA VAL A 683 41.25 99.97 15.51
C VAL A 683 39.90 100.69 15.63
N TRP A 684 39.91 101.97 16.02
CA TRP A 684 38.69 102.78 16.13
C TRP A 684 38.29 103.31 14.75
N SER A 685 37.09 102.96 14.28
CA SER A 685 36.50 103.47 13.04
C SER A 685 35.47 104.57 13.31
N LEU A 686 35.20 105.41 12.32
CA LEU A 686 34.22 106.51 12.41
C LEU A 686 32.80 106.00 12.75
N SER A 687 32.41 104.85 12.19
CA SER A 687 31.16 104.13 12.49
C SER A 687 31.01 103.64 13.93
N ARG A 688 32.09 103.67 14.72
CA ARG A 688 32.09 103.29 16.14
C ARG A 688 31.99 104.50 17.07
N LEU A 689 32.40 105.67 16.58
CA LEU A 689 32.18 106.95 17.22
C LEU A 689 30.73 107.43 17.02
N HIS A 690 30.10 107.04 15.90
CA HIS A 690 28.67 107.22 15.62
C HIS A 690 27.99 105.88 15.25
N PRO A 691 27.50 105.10 16.22
CA PRO A 691 26.78 103.86 15.94
C PRO A 691 25.40 104.13 15.31
N GLU A 692 25.04 103.38 14.26
CA GLU A 692 23.77 103.52 13.52
C GLU A 692 22.54 103.00 14.29
N LEU A 693 22.76 102.16 15.30
CA LEU A 693 21.74 101.69 16.23
C LEU A 693 22.30 101.78 17.65
N SER A 694 21.72 102.67 18.46
CA SER A 694 21.89 102.72 19.90
C SER A 694 20.85 101.78 20.53
N LEU A 695 21.29 100.61 21.01
CA LEU A 695 20.50 99.69 21.81
C LEU A 695 21.09 99.58 23.21
#